data_AF-A0A317U5W1-F1
#
_entry.id   AF-A0A317U5W1-F1
#
_cell.length_a   1.000
_cell.length_b   1.000
_cell.length_c   1.000
_cell.angle_alpha   90.00
_cell.angle_beta   90.00
_cell.angle_gamma   90.00
#
_symmetry.space_group_name_H-M   'P 1'
#
loop_
_entity.id
_entity.type
_entity.pdbx_description
1 polymer ?
#
loop_
_entity_poly.entity_id
_entity_poly.type
_entity_poly.pdbx_seq_one_letter_code
_entity_poly.pdbx_strand_id
1 'polypeptide(L)'
;MGIPKRALRHRQLTYSTKTAISDSSHQTFHVSFEEDGVIKKAFFKKLEPKNHYPELLAKISVATSSFKRLFQGKRSAEERLVFEEYDIELLLDSSESSNTLKDNTLYIKLDQQDSLKYIVKTPDGSIKKDTISIKDIQDFNLELPLTVEQLQSVKSHILEITSKRGHTQDKLIGTLSIGVEDFKPFHFAKEGIPINSSLKEQVAPSVKTLIEKNIMELLLGRWFLDDDDAHPHNLSLAGDIDFDMFFYWFTIYMKEPRSVIGVPKKHVTLTVHDYEAFPNVQESMPYHWPPYQHPGQVTIPVIVPGVQEQALKLLPKAYADPVEFARLAQNSVAQEQKLAAALKALLTFQPEVQRKRLTELFGDLPLNYASLDETDPSLRAKYEELYPRFCNEETNKRSFVDFMMDLYQEHYDNLYRVVAFYMGCSDNGYGIPLSPTYLALYQKPSFYRNVEEWVKKENETTYAKEETLKYDLGELQKRYHQVWRDAFTPTIKELIYSSYRLTNALLKEATNPPYVQISELVSKKATDETLTSAWELFGNLPLLSADTIETKISVDRDSKLRDAVLSMVAFVNEFRAITKAYYEKERKDLSEEDNLEFSNKLSLLHQTYNLKIRQALANTTTHAAEFNNIASSLKLMAEQVNFQLHLTTTDELMEKALLAVKKDVLPFTHEDVKKQYCDSLFVWAKTIKPEELERYINDIIDKKYAPLLPSVSFRQRAEPVRQYLKTSGSESGDNRLAYILSSGTQDNGALNTQLILGLTPLMLQKHPIPSIDLAIREKSFEKGIADFTSDVVSFAKENKRFTHPYSDGGINMVYKAIYDWVDTLTTKSFKSLINSTLTKYESKTWGSLIGVSRRSEVESYLEGNCNSKALAMIFMNGGEASTLNECLFVKILDTIKREVSKYPVMLQEPKYQVVTQFNLNEQHKAFYLANLKYHHETISASHRQLQLTYGDASNSKEPTPLYL
;
A
#
# COMPACT_ATOMS: atom_id res chain seq x y z
N MET A 1 40.15 -30.41 -1.10
CA MET A 1 39.34 -29.36 -1.77
C MET A 1 40.22 -28.15 -1.98
N GLY A 2 40.18 -27.53 -3.15
CA GLY A 2 40.92 -26.28 -3.40
C GLY A 2 40.24 -25.10 -2.70
N ILE A 3 40.99 -24.04 -2.35
CA ILE A 3 40.36 -22.80 -1.88
C ILE A 3 39.51 -22.19 -3.01
N PRO A 4 38.37 -21.54 -2.70
CA PRO A 4 37.58 -20.86 -3.72
C PRO A 4 38.40 -19.81 -4.48
N LYS A 5 38.09 -19.60 -5.77
CA LYS A 5 38.90 -18.76 -6.67
C LYS A 5 39.05 -17.31 -6.19
N ARG A 6 38.02 -16.75 -5.55
CA ARG A 6 38.03 -15.38 -5.00
C ARG A 6 38.42 -15.32 -3.52
N ALA A 7 38.71 -16.44 -2.87
CA ALA A 7 39.18 -16.44 -1.49
C ALA A 7 40.64 -15.99 -1.36
N LEU A 8 41.03 -15.57 -0.16
CA LEU A 8 42.40 -15.15 0.14
C LEU A 8 43.03 -16.08 1.18
N ARG A 9 44.34 -16.25 1.09
CA ARG A 9 45.16 -16.92 2.10
C ARG A 9 45.58 -15.90 3.16
N HIS A 10 45.56 -16.28 4.42
CA HIS A 10 45.90 -15.39 5.55
C HIS A 10 47.27 -14.71 5.38
N ARG A 11 48.25 -15.43 4.86
CA ARG A 11 49.60 -14.92 4.55
C ARG A 11 49.65 -13.76 3.56
N GLN A 12 48.60 -13.57 2.76
CA GLN A 12 48.49 -12.45 1.81
C GLN A 12 48.10 -11.13 2.51
N LEU A 13 47.68 -11.20 3.79
CA LEU A 13 47.25 -10.04 4.55
C LEU A 13 48.43 -9.42 5.30
N THR A 14 48.60 -8.12 5.14
CA THR A 14 49.54 -7.31 5.92
C THR A 14 48.78 -6.50 6.96
N TYR A 15 49.06 -6.73 8.24
CA TYR A 15 48.41 -6.02 9.34
C TYR A 15 48.91 -4.58 9.43
N SER A 16 47.98 -3.63 9.33
CA SER A 16 48.27 -2.20 9.50
C SER A 16 48.49 -1.84 10.98
N THR A 17 47.81 -2.55 11.88
CA THR A 17 47.96 -2.44 13.34
C THR A 17 47.99 -3.84 13.95
N LYS A 18 48.77 -4.02 15.03
CA LYS A 18 48.80 -5.30 15.77
C LYS A 18 47.62 -5.47 16.74
N THR A 19 46.88 -4.40 16.99
CA THR A 19 45.71 -4.39 17.87
C THR A 19 44.42 -4.53 17.07
N ALA A 20 43.51 -5.37 17.56
CA ALA A 20 42.14 -5.45 17.06
C ALA A 20 41.38 -4.15 17.35
N ILE A 21 40.34 -3.88 16.56
CA ILE A 21 39.42 -2.76 16.75
C ILE A 21 38.59 -3.03 18.02
N SER A 22 38.58 -2.09 18.97
CA SER A 22 37.99 -2.28 20.31
C SER A 22 36.46 -2.40 20.33
N ASP A 23 35.78 -1.87 19.32
CA ASP A 23 34.32 -1.66 19.32
C ASP A 23 33.57 -2.71 18.48
N SER A 24 34.23 -3.79 18.08
CA SER A 24 33.61 -4.89 17.32
C SER A 24 33.16 -6.03 18.24
N SER A 25 32.07 -6.73 17.87
CA SER A 25 31.56 -7.92 18.57
C SER A 25 32.50 -9.13 18.46
N HIS A 26 33.43 -9.07 17.50
CA HIS A 26 34.44 -10.10 17.24
C HIS A 26 35.76 -9.47 16.76
N GLN A 27 36.86 -10.20 16.89
CA GLN A 27 38.21 -9.72 16.57
C GLN A 27 38.32 -9.26 15.11
N THR A 28 38.41 -7.94 14.93
CA THR A 28 38.52 -7.28 13.61
C THR A 28 39.84 -6.51 13.52
N PHE A 29 40.56 -6.67 12.40
CA PHE A 29 41.88 -6.08 12.20
C PHE A 29 41.96 -5.26 10.91
N HIS A 30 42.63 -4.11 10.97
CA HIS A 30 42.99 -3.37 9.76
C HIS A 30 44.11 -4.11 9.01
N VAL A 31 43.84 -4.46 7.75
CA VAL A 31 44.79 -5.16 6.89
C VAL A 31 44.86 -4.52 5.51
N SER A 32 45.93 -4.81 4.79
CA SER A 32 46.07 -4.54 3.36
C SER A 32 46.52 -5.79 2.63
N PHE A 33 46.16 -5.90 1.36
CA PHE A 33 46.61 -6.98 0.48
C PHE A 33 46.82 -6.44 -0.94
N GLU A 34 47.63 -7.12 -1.73
CA GLU A 34 47.87 -6.77 -3.13
C GLU A 34 47.00 -7.63 -4.05
N GLU A 35 46.31 -7.00 -4.99
CA GLU A 35 45.56 -7.66 -6.06
C GLU A 35 45.75 -6.88 -7.36
N ASP A 36 46.13 -7.57 -8.43
CA ASP A 36 46.40 -6.98 -9.75
C ASP A 36 47.39 -5.79 -9.70
N GLY A 37 48.41 -5.88 -8.81
CA GLY A 37 49.40 -4.82 -8.61
C GLY A 37 48.90 -3.59 -7.83
N VAL A 38 47.69 -3.67 -7.25
CA VAL A 38 47.09 -2.58 -6.45
C VAL A 38 46.94 -3.02 -5.00
N ILE A 39 47.49 -2.23 -4.08
CA ILE A 39 47.30 -2.42 -2.64
C ILE A 39 45.91 -1.94 -2.25
N LYS A 40 45.09 -2.85 -1.73
CA LYS A 40 43.74 -2.59 -1.23
C LYS A 40 43.73 -2.58 0.29
N LYS A 41 42.93 -1.66 0.87
CA LYS A 41 42.66 -1.60 2.32
C LYS A 41 41.41 -2.39 2.65
N ALA A 42 41.47 -3.14 3.74
CA ALA A 42 40.39 -4.02 4.14
C ALA A 42 40.38 -4.27 5.66
N PHE A 43 39.33 -4.94 6.11
CA PHE A 43 39.12 -5.34 7.49
C PHE A 43 39.02 -6.86 7.56
N PHE A 44 39.94 -7.50 8.27
CA PHE A 44 39.90 -8.94 8.52
C PHE A 44 39.09 -9.22 9.78
N LYS A 45 37.95 -9.89 9.62
CA LYS A 45 37.08 -10.36 10.70
C LYS A 45 37.38 -11.83 10.97
N LYS A 46 38.01 -12.13 12.11
CA LYS A 46 38.39 -13.50 12.48
C LYS A 46 37.15 -14.28 12.95
N LEU A 47 37.05 -15.57 12.59
CA LEU A 47 36.04 -16.47 13.15
C LEU A 47 36.21 -16.57 14.67
N GLU A 48 35.11 -16.36 15.37
CA GLU A 48 35.00 -16.57 16.81
C GLU A 48 33.67 -17.25 17.12
N PRO A 49 33.56 -18.58 16.89
CA PRO A 49 32.29 -19.29 17.06
C PRO A 49 31.68 -19.09 18.45
N LYS A 50 32.51 -19.11 19.51
CA LYS A 50 32.08 -18.87 20.90
C LYS A 50 31.65 -17.43 21.21
N ASN A 51 31.99 -16.48 20.34
CA ASN A 51 31.54 -15.09 20.39
C ASN A 51 30.60 -14.79 19.22
N HIS A 52 29.79 -15.77 18.81
CA HIS A 52 28.70 -15.57 17.86
C HIS A 52 29.13 -15.14 16.44
N TYR A 53 30.34 -15.51 16.01
CA TYR A 53 30.77 -15.38 14.62
C TYR A 53 31.30 -16.72 14.06
N PRO A 54 30.40 -17.71 13.84
CA PRO A 54 30.75 -19.02 13.30
C PRO A 54 30.97 -19.00 11.78
N GLU A 55 31.55 -20.10 11.25
CA GLU A 55 31.77 -20.33 9.81
C GLU A 55 30.52 -20.07 8.96
N LEU A 56 29.36 -20.61 9.37
CA LEU A 56 28.12 -20.44 8.61
C LEU A 56 27.73 -18.96 8.46
N LEU A 57 27.86 -18.18 9.53
CA LEU A 57 27.55 -16.74 9.52
C LEU A 57 28.52 -15.96 8.64
N ALA A 58 29.81 -16.29 8.71
CA ALA A 58 30.84 -15.70 7.86
C ALA A 58 30.56 -15.95 6.37
N LYS A 59 30.17 -17.18 6.01
CA LYS A 59 29.77 -17.51 4.63
C LYS A 59 28.53 -16.73 4.20
N ILE A 60 27.51 -16.63 5.05
CA ILE A 60 26.30 -15.84 4.78
C ILE A 60 26.65 -14.36 4.56
N SER A 61 27.52 -13.77 5.38
CA SER A 61 27.97 -12.38 5.26
C SER A 61 28.61 -12.09 3.88
N VAL A 62 29.53 -12.97 3.45
CA VAL A 62 30.16 -12.89 2.12
C VAL A 62 29.14 -13.03 0.99
N ALA A 63 28.18 -13.94 1.15
CA ALA A 63 27.13 -14.15 0.16
C ALA A 63 26.22 -12.92 0.07
N THR A 64 25.78 -12.36 1.20
CA THR A 64 24.99 -11.13 1.27
C THR A 64 25.67 -9.98 0.51
N SER A 65 26.98 -9.78 0.73
CA SER A 65 27.77 -8.81 -0.02
C SER A 65 27.65 -9.03 -1.53
N SER A 66 27.86 -10.26 -2.00
CA SER A 66 27.71 -10.62 -3.43
C SER A 66 26.33 -10.26 -3.97
N PHE A 67 25.28 -10.59 -3.22
CA PHE A 67 23.91 -10.35 -3.64
C PHE A 67 23.54 -8.87 -3.70
N LYS A 68 23.93 -8.08 -2.70
CA LYS A 68 23.70 -6.63 -2.71
C LYS A 68 24.40 -5.94 -3.86
N ARG A 69 25.64 -6.34 -4.15
CA ARG A 69 26.40 -5.82 -5.29
C ARG A 69 25.76 -6.13 -6.65
N LEU A 70 24.80 -7.07 -6.74
CA LEU A 70 24.00 -7.28 -7.96
C LEU A 70 23.22 -6.03 -8.39
N PHE A 71 22.78 -5.21 -7.45
CA PHE A 71 21.94 -4.04 -7.75
C PHE A 71 22.48 -2.74 -7.15
N GLN A 72 23.41 -2.79 -6.18
CA GLN A 72 24.07 -1.62 -5.61
C GLN A 72 25.51 -1.41 -6.12
N GLY A 73 26.08 -2.39 -6.83
CA GLY A 73 27.43 -2.31 -7.38
C GLY A 73 28.47 -2.01 -6.31
N LYS A 74 29.35 -1.04 -6.56
CA LYS A 74 30.42 -0.64 -5.61
C LYS A 74 29.92 0.14 -4.38
N ARG A 75 28.63 0.44 -4.27
CA ARG A 75 28.04 1.09 -3.08
C ARG A 75 27.85 0.12 -1.90
N SER A 76 28.08 -1.18 -2.09
CA SER A 76 28.16 -2.14 -0.99
C SER A 76 29.57 -2.72 -0.93
N ALA A 77 30.11 -2.86 0.28
CA ALA A 77 31.42 -3.46 0.49
C ALA A 77 31.50 -4.85 -0.15
N GLU A 78 32.67 -5.16 -0.71
CA GLU A 78 32.99 -6.50 -1.16
C GLU A 78 33.52 -7.31 0.02
N GLU A 79 32.97 -8.50 0.24
CA GLU A 79 33.48 -9.44 1.23
C GLU A 79 34.04 -10.71 0.58
N ARG A 80 35.05 -11.30 1.21
CA ARG A 80 35.72 -12.53 0.76
C ARG A 80 36.03 -13.45 1.93
N LEU A 81 36.17 -14.74 1.65
CA LEU A 81 36.63 -15.71 2.64
C LEU A 81 38.16 -15.66 2.79
N VAL A 82 38.64 -15.88 4.01
CA VAL A 82 40.07 -15.97 4.33
C VAL A 82 40.38 -17.34 4.92
N PHE A 83 41.35 -18.03 4.31
CA PHE A 83 41.79 -19.36 4.69
C PHE A 83 43.18 -19.34 5.32
N GLU A 84 43.36 -20.14 6.36
CA GLU A 84 44.66 -20.50 6.92
C GLU A 84 45.18 -21.76 6.23
N GLU A 85 46.45 -21.71 5.86
CA GLU A 85 47.15 -22.82 5.22
C GLU A 85 47.64 -23.81 6.27
N TYR A 86 47.79 -25.06 5.87
CA TYR A 86 48.54 -26.03 6.70
C TYR A 86 50.01 -25.62 6.77
N ASP A 87 50.57 -25.62 7.98
CA ASP A 87 52.01 -25.46 8.12
C ASP A 87 52.73 -26.77 7.80
N ILE A 88 54.00 -26.67 7.40
CA ILE A 88 54.89 -27.82 7.20
C ILE A 88 56.04 -27.74 8.19
N GLU A 89 56.08 -28.70 9.13
CA GLU A 89 57.16 -28.87 10.10
C GLU A 89 57.97 -30.15 9.80
N LEU A 90 59.24 -30.17 10.21
CA LEU A 90 60.05 -31.40 10.15
C LEU A 90 59.64 -32.35 11.27
N LEU A 91 59.46 -33.63 10.96
CA LEU A 91 59.17 -34.67 11.94
C LEU A 91 60.43 -34.94 12.79
N LEU A 92 60.33 -34.71 14.10
CA LEU A 92 61.40 -35.02 15.06
C LEU A 92 61.24 -36.46 15.57
N ASP A 93 62.35 -37.15 15.86
CA ASP A 93 62.33 -38.58 16.26
C ASP A 93 61.57 -38.87 17.58
N SER A 94 61.14 -37.83 18.32
CA SER A 94 60.37 -37.93 19.57
C SER A 94 58.86 -37.70 19.42
N SER A 95 58.33 -37.37 18.23
CA SER A 95 56.95 -36.88 18.04
C SER A 95 55.97 -37.85 17.35
N GLU A 96 56.26 -39.15 17.32
CA GLU A 96 55.37 -40.16 16.71
C GLU A 96 54.10 -40.49 17.53
N SER A 97 53.93 -39.90 18.72
CA SER A 97 52.74 -40.10 19.56
C SER A 97 51.58 -39.19 19.14
N SER A 98 50.34 -39.68 19.19
CA SER A 98 49.13 -38.94 18.80
C SER A 98 48.92 -37.63 19.58
N ASN A 99 49.51 -37.50 20.77
CA ASN A 99 49.31 -36.35 21.66
C ASN A 99 50.27 -35.18 21.40
N THR A 100 51.22 -35.32 20.45
CA THR A 100 52.25 -34.31 20.15
C THR A 100 52.08 -33.60 18.80
N LEU A 101 51.12 -34.02 17.97
CA LEU A 101 50.87 -33.40 16.66
C LEU A 101 50.01 -32.14 16.83
N LYS A 102 50.47 -31.01 16.31
CA LYS A 102 49.67 -29.78 16.22
C LYS A 102 48.55 -29.94 15.20
N ASP A 103 47.40 -29.32 15.49
CA ASP A 103 46.34 -29.17 14.50
C ASP A 103 46.84 -28.31 13.33
N ASN A 104 46.34 -28.57 12.13
CA ASN A 104 46.72 -27.85 10.89
C ASN A 104 48.23 -27.85 10.58
N THR A 105 48.98 -28.87 11.03
CA THR A 105 50.41 -29.02 10.72
C THR A 105 50.68 -30.37 10.08
N LEU A 106 51.31 -30.34 8.90
CA LEU A 106 51.82 -31.50 8.19
C LEU A 106 53.29 -31.71 8.57
N TYR A 107 53.58 -32.81 9.26
CA TYR A 107 54.96 -33.15 9.62
C TYR A 107 55.58 -34.01 8.53
N ILE A 108 56.75 -33.61 8.03
CA ILE A 108 57.44 -34.28 6.93
C ILE A 108 58.81 -34.81 7.36
N LYS A 109 59.21 -35.96 6.81
CA LYS A 109 60.53 -36.57 6.98
C LYS A 109 61.01 -37.16 5.66
N LEU A 110 62.23 -36.84 5.26
CA LEU A 110 62.83 -37.52 4.13
C LEU A 110 63.13 -38.98 4.50
N ASP A 111 62.69 -39.93 3.67
CA ASP A 111 62.87 -41.36 3.90
C ASP A 111 63.39 -42.04 2.64
N GLN A 112 64.61 -42.58 2.71
CA GLN A 112 65.33 -43.13 1.56
C GLN A 112 65.54 -42.07 0.44
N GLN A 113 66.44 -42.31 -0.51
CA GLN A 113 66.88 -41.25 -1.45
C GLN A 113 65.79 -40.72 -2.40
N ASP A 114 64.58 -41.30 -2.44
CA ASP A 114 63.55 -40.99 -3.44
C ASP A 114 62.16 -40.65 -2.87
N SER A 115 61.97 -40.56 -1.54
CA SER A 115 60.63 -40.36 -0.97
C SER A 115 60.57 -39.49 0.29
N LEU A 116 59.41 -38.85 0.50
CA LEU A 116 59.10 -37.99 1.63
C LEU A 116 57.93 -38.57 2.41
N LYS A 117 58.20 -39.10 3.60
CA LYS A 117 57.16 -39.55 4.54
C LYS A 117 56.50 -38.34 5.19
N TYR A 118 55.22 -38.43 5.48
CA TYR A 118 54.52 -37.44 6.27
C TYR A 118 53.52 -38.05 7.24
N ILE A 119 53.25 -37.30 8.31
CA ILE A 119 52.21 -37.57 9.29
C ILE A 119 51.39 -36.30 9.51
N VAL A 120 50.08 -36.46 9.58
CA VAL A 120 49.14 -35.35 9.77
C VAL A 120 47.91 -35.81 10.51
N LYS A 121 47.36 -34.92 11.32
CA LYS A 121 46.00 -35.04 11.83
C LYS A 121 45.05 -34.43 10.80
N THR A 122 44.25 -35.28 10.16
CA THR A 122 43.33 -34.89 9.09
C THR A 122 42.14 -34.09 9.63
N PRO A 123 41.37 -33.42 8.75
CA PRO A 123 40.23 -32.60 9.18
C PRO A 123 39.15 -33.37 9.97
N ASP A 124 39.00 -34.68 9.73
CA ASP A 124 38.09 -35.56 10.48
C ASP A 124 38.66 -36.00 11.86
N GLY A 125 39.83 -35.48 12.24
CA GLY A 125 40.52 -35.79 13.49
C GLY A 125 41.32 -37.09 13.46
N SER A 126 41.30 -37.86 12.36
CA SER A 126 42.10 -39.08 12.24
C SER A 126 43.59 -38.77 11.99
N ILE A 127 44.49 -39.69 12.35
CA ILE A 127 45.92 -39.54 12.06
C ILE A 127 46.24 -40.33 10.81
N LYS A 128 46.76 -39.67 9.78
CA LYS A 128 47.24 -40.30 8.55
C LYS A 128 48.75 -40.26 8.48
N LYS A 129 49.34 -41.39 8.09
CA LYS A 129 50.75 -41.55 7.76
C LYS A 129 50.84 -42.05 6.33
N ASP A 130 51.59 -41.37 5.48
CA ASP A 130 51.67 -41.69 4.05
C ASP A 130 52.97 -41.12 3.45
N THR A 131 53.23 -41.34 2.15
CA THR A 131 54.50 -41.01 1.48
C THR A 131 54.27 -40.31 0.14
N ILE A 132 55.12 -39.34 -0.20
CA ILE A 132 55.14 -38.62 -1.47
C ILE A 132 56.44 -38.98 -2.20
N SER A 133 56.36 -39.38 -3.48
CA SER A 133 57.54 -39.56 -4.32
C SER A 133 58.14 -38.20 -4.65
N ILE A 134 59.46 -38.05 -4.54
CA ILE A 134 60.14 -36.77 -4.79
C ILE A 134 59.94 -36.28 -6.23
N LYS A 135 59.80 -37.22 -7.19
CA LYS A 135 59.51 -36.91 -8.59
C LYS A 135 58.16 -36.24 -8.80
N ASP A 136 57.24 -36.38 -7.85
CA ASP A 136 55.90 -35.77 -7.91
C ASP A 136 55.92 -34.34 -7.34
N ILE A 137 57.00 -33.94 -6.66
CA ILE A 137 57.17 -32.62 -6.08
C ILE A 137 57.97 -31.77 -7.08
N GLN A 138 57.28 -30.93 -7.84
CA GLN A 138 57.92 -30.01 -8.77
C GLN A 138 58.91 -29.09 -8.04
N ASP A 139 60.01 -28.76 -8.72
CA ASP A 139 61.14 -27.96 -8.22
C ASP A 139 61.91 -28.54 -7.02
N PHE A 140 61.65 -29.79 -6.63
CA PHE A 140 62.37 -30.43 -5.55
C PHE A 140 63.53 -31.31 -6.07
N ASN A 141 64.76 -30.80 -5.95
CA ASN A 141 65.98 -31.54 -6.24
C ASN A 141 66.80 -31.73 -4.95
N LEU A 142 67.07 -32.99 -4.59
CA LEU A 142 67.82 -33.36 -3.38
C LEU A 142 69.32 -33.02 -3.45
N GLU A 143 69.88 -32.84 -4.64
CA GLU A 143 71.32 -32.64 -4.83
C GLU A 143 71.75 -31.17 -4.70
N LEU A 144 70.81 -30.23 -4.56
CA LEU A 144 71.08 -28.79 -4.51
C LEU A 144 70.36 -28.13 -3.31
N PRO A 145 70.98 -27.13 -2.67
CA PRO A 145 70.28 -26.29 -1.69
C PRO A 145 69.12 -25.53 -2.37
N LEU A 146 67.93 -25.58 -1.78
CA LEU A 146 66.77 -24.83 -2.27
C LEU A 146 66.96 -23.33 -1.98
N THR A 147 66.63 -22.48 -2.95
CA THR A 147 66.41 -21.06 -2.68
C THR A 147 65.14 -20.87 -1.82
N VAL A 148 64.97 -19.68 -1.23
CA VAL A 148 63.75 -19.35 -0.47
C VAL A 148 62.49 -19.50 -1.33
N GLU A 149 62.56 -19.11 -2.60
CA GLU A 149 61.46 -19.23 -3.56
C GLU A 149 61.17 -20.69 -3.92
N GLN A 150 62.19 -21.49 -4.17
CA GLN A 150 62.05 -22.93 -4.43
C GLN A 150 61.49 -23.66 -3.20
N LEU A 151 61.93 -23.31 -1.99
CA LEU A 151 61.41 -23.90 -0.75
C LEU A 151 59.90 -23.62 -0.59
N GLN A 152 59.43 -22.42 -0.93
CA GLN A 152 58.01 -22.10 -0.91
C GLN A 152 57.21 -22.85 -1.99
N SER A 153 57.79 -23.01 -3.19
CA SER A 153 57.23 -23.83 -4.27
C SER A 153 57.06 -25.29 -3.81
N VAL A 154 58.14 -25.89 -3.27
CA VAL A 154 58.17 -27.26 -2.74
C VAL A 154 57.14 -27.47 -1.63
N LYS A 155 57.06 -26.56 -0.65
CA LYS A 155 56.04 -26.61 0.40
C LYS A 155 54.63 -26.58 -0.17
N SER A 156 54.37 -25.71 -1.14
CA SER A 156 53.06 -25.59 -1.79
C SER A 156 52.67 -26.87 -2.53
N HIS A 157 53.60 -27.50 -3.26
CA HIS A 157 53.34 -28.77 -3.94
C HIS A 157 53.06 -29.93 -2.97
N ILE A 158 53.79 -30.01 -1.85
CA ILE A 158 53.52 -31.01 -0.80
C ILE A 158 52.11 -30.84 -0.23
N LEU A 159 51.70 -29.61 0.08
CA LEU A 159 50.34 -29.34 0.56
C LEU A 159 49.29 -29.64 -0.50
N GLU A 160 49.55 -29.34 -1.76
CA GLU A 160 48.65 -29.65 -2.87
C GLU A 160 48.42 -31.17 -3.01
N ILE A 161 49.50 -31.96 -2.98
CA ILE A 161 49.43 -33.43 -3.07
C ILE A 161 48.64 -33.99 -1.88
N THR A 162 48.93 -33.54 -0.67
CA THR A 162 48.24 -34.01 0.54
C THR A 162 46.78 -33.57 0.59
N SER A 163 46.45 -32.39 0.04
CA SER A 163 45.08 -31.91 -0.07
C SER A 163 44.26 -32.70 -1.11
N LYS A 164 44.87 -33.07 -2.25
CA LYS A 164 44.25 -33.98 -3.24
C LYS A 164 43.95 -35.36 -2.66
N ARG A 165 44.75 -35.81 -1.69
CA ARG A 165 44.52 -37.06 -0.93
C ARG A 165 43.50 -36.91 0.20
N GLY A 166 43.02 -35.68 0.47
CA GLY A 166 42.11 -35.39 1.58
C GLY A 166 42.78 -35.41 2.97
N HIS A 167 44.11 -35.38 3.02
CA HIS A 167 44.87 -35.46 4.27
C HIS A 167 45.14 -34.08 4.89
N THR A 168 45.11 -33.03 4.08
CA THR A 168 45.18 -31.63 4.51
C THR A 168 44.01 -30.86 3.90
N GLN A 169 43.53 -29.82 4.56
CA GLN A 169 42.47 -28.97 4.02
C GLN A 169 42.58 -27.57 4.61
N ASP A 170 42.85 -26.57 3.76
CA ASP A 170 42.89 -25.17 4.18
C ASP A 170 41.65 -24.82 5.02
N LYS A 171 41.88 -24.22 6.19
CA LYS A 171 40.84 -23.96 7.19
C LYS A 171 40.28 -22.57 7.01
N LEU A 172 38.96 -22.41 6.96
CA LEU A 172 38.36 -21.08 7.01
C LEU A 172 38.64 -20.44 8.37
N ILE A 173 39.21 -19.24 8.39
CA ILE A 173 39.56 -18.52 9.63
C ILE A 173 38.90 -17.15 9.76
N GLY A 174 38.19 -16.68 8.73
CA GLY A 174 37.46 -15.43 8.81
C GLY A 174 36.98 -14.91 7.45
N THR A 175 36.56 -13.66 7.46
CA THR A 175 36.18 -12.91 6.27
C THR A 175 37.03 -11.66 6.13
N LEU A 176 37.12 -11.14 4.92
CA LEU A 176 37.77 -9.90 4.59
C LEU A 176 36.74 -8.94 4.00
N SER A 177 36.53 -7.78 4.61
CA SER A 177 35.66 -6.72 4.11
C SER A 177 36.51 -5.62 3.47
N ILE A 178 36.39 -5.45 2.15
CA ILE A 178 37.15 -4.47 1.36
C ILE A 178 36.45 -3.11 1.47
N GLY A 179 37.20 -2.06 1.80
CA GLY A 179 36.63 -0.73 2.06
C GLY A 179 35.89 -0.15 0.86
N VAL A 180 34.77 0.52 1.13
CA VAL A 180 34.05 1.35 0.15
C VAL A 180 34.77 2.68 -0.01
N GLU A 181 34.99 3.11 -1.26
CA GLU A 181 35.63 4.39 -1.57
C GLU A 181 34.81 5.56 -1.01
N ASP A 182 35.49 6.55 -0.42
CA ASP A 182 34.87 7.71 0.24
C ASP A 182 33.86 7.38 1.36
N PHE A 183 33.94 6.17 1.93
CA PHE A 183 33.06 5.78 3.03
C PHE A 183 33.32 6.63 4.27
N LYS A 184 32.30 7.40 4.66
CA LYS A 184 32.30 8.19 5.88
C LYS A 184 31.02 7.89 6.67
N PRO A 185 31.14 7.21 7.82
CA PRO A 185 29.96 6.77 8.56
C PRO A 185 29.10 7.94 9.01
N PHE A 186 27.79 7.72 9.08
CA PHE A 186 26.89 8.66 9.73
C PHE A 186 27.17 8.74 11.23
N HIS A 187 26.88 9.88 11.84
CA HIS A 187 27.08 10.06 13.27
C HIS A 187 26.03 9.34 14.11
N PHE A 188 26.48 8.74 15.21
CA PHE A 188 25.62 8.40 16.33
C PHE A 188 25.09 9.66 17.01
N ALA A 189 23.95 9.54 17.69
CA ALA A 189 23.36 10.63 18.49
C ALA A 189 24.35 11.21 19.52
N LYS A 190 25.17 10.36 20.16
CA LYS A 190 26.20 10.78 21.12
C LYS A 190 27.34 11.62 20.50
N GLU A 191 27.57 11.49 19.19
CA GLU A 191 28.59 12.25 18.46
C GLU A 191 28.06 13.65 18.05
N GLY A 192 26.73 13.83 18.08
CA GLY A 192 26.05 15.08 17.80
C GLY A 192 26.06 15.48 16.31
N ILE A 193 25.32 16.55 16.01
CA ILE A 193 25.25 17.13 14.66
C ILE A 193 26.38 18.19 14.53
N PRO A 194 27.27 18.07 13.54
CA PRO A 194 28.34 19.06 13.35
C PRO A 194 27.81 20.49 13.10
N ILE A 195 28.48 21.49 13.68
CA ILE A 195 28.18 22.92 13.42
C ILE A 195 28.62 23.33 12.01
N ASN A 196 29.73 22.76 11.51
CA ASN A 196 30.19 23.00 10.15
C ASN A 196 29.21 22.40 9.14
N SER A 197 28.64 23.23 8.26
CA SER A 197 27.60 22.83 7.31
C SER A 197 28.05 21.75 6.33
N SER A 198 29.29 21.81 5.82
CA SER A 198 29.83 20.78 4.90
C SER A 198 30.01 19.44 5.60
N LEU A 199 30.55 19.45 6.82
CA LEU A 199 30.70 18.24 7.62
C LEU A 199 29.34 17.67 8.01
N LYS A 200 28.39 18.52 8.40
CA LYS A 200 27.00 18.14 8.70
C LYS A 200 26.41 17.35 7.55
N GLU A 201 26.45 17.89 6.33
CA GLU A 201 25.85 17.20 5.17
C GLU A 201 26.52 15.86 4.85
N GLN A 202 27.74 15.58 5.34
CA GLN A 202 28.41 14.28 5.13
C GLN A 202 28.02 13.20 6.14
N VAL A 203 27.66 13.58 7.38
CA VAL A 203 27.50 12.63 8.51
C VAL A 203 26.14 12.70 9.21
N ALA A 204 25.40 13.79 9.01
CA ALA A 204 24.02 13.99 9.46
C ALA A 204 23.27 14.76 8.34
N PRO A 205 23.10 14.13 7.16
CA PRO A 205 22.65 14.78 5.94
C PRO A 205 21.20 15.26 6.02
N SER A 206 20.90 16.34 5.32
CA SER A 206 19.52 16.78 5.09
C SER A 206 18.78 15.88 4.08
N VAL A 207 17.45 15.94 4.06
CA VAL A 207 16.59 15.30 3.03
C VAL A 207 17.10 15.58 1.61
N LYS A 208 17.54 16.82 1.34
CA LYS A 208 18.07 17.22 0.04
C LYS A 208 19.30 16.39 -0.34
N THR A 209 20.29 16.33 0.55
CA THR A 209 21.53 15.56 0.32
C THR A 209 21.25 14.06 0.23
N LEU A 210 20.34 13.54 1.05
CA LEU A 210 19.89 12.15 1.01
C LEU A 210 19.30 11.77 -0.36
N ILE A 211 18.48 12.65 -0.95
CA ILE A 211 17.93 12.48 -2.30
C ILE A 211 19.03 12.60 -3.36
N GLU A 212 19.88 13.63 -3.30
CA GLU A 212 20.98 13.83 -4.27
C GLU A 212 21.94 12.64 -4.32
N LYS A 213 22.15 11.96 -3.19
CA LYS A 213 23.00 10.77 -3.07
C LYS A 213 22.24 9.45 -3.23
N ASN A 214 20.95 9.50 -3.58
CA ASN A 214 20.08 8.33 -3.76
C ASN A 214 20.20 7.33 -2.60
N ILE A 215 20.00 7.81 -1.37
CA ILE A 215 20.07 6.96 -0.17
C ILE A 215 19.02 5.84 -0.18
N MET A 216 17.88 6.09 -0.85
CA MET A 216 16.76 5.15 -0.93
C MET A 216 17.20 3.81 -1.54
N GLU A 217 18.15 3.81 -2.48
CA GLU A 217 18.73 2.59 -3.03
C GLU A 217 19.44 1.74 -1.97
N LEU A 218 20.21 2.38 -1.08
CA LEU A 218 20.92 1.70 0.02
C LEU A 218 19.95 1.13 1.05
N LEU A 219 19.00 1.95 1.48
CA LEU A 219 18.00 1.55 2.48
C LEU A 219 17.12 0.43 1.95
N LEU A 220 16.68 0.50 0.69
CA LEU A 220 15.85 -0.54 0.10
C LEU A 220 16.59 -1.88 0.08
N GLY A 221 17.88 -1.91 -0.27
CA GLY A 221 18.65 -3.15 -0.26
C GLY A 221 18.87 -3.75 1.13
N ARG A 222 18.93 -2.92 2.18
CA ARG A 222 18.95 -3.40 3.58
C ARG A 222 17.60 -3.98 4.00
N TRP A 223 16.51 -3.26 3.72
CA TRP A 223 15.16 -3.71 4.03
C TRP A 223 14.78 -5.00 3.29
N PHE A 224 15.03 -5.04 1.97
CA PHE A 224 14.79 -6.20 1.10
C PHE A 224 15.38 -7.50 1.66
N LEU A 225 16.56 -7.41 2.28
CA LEU A 225 17.30 -8.57 2.77
C LEU A 225 17.21 -8.77 4.28
N ASP A 226 16.18 -8.19 4.91
CA ASP A 226 15.85 -8.35 6.33
C ASP A 226 17.06 -8.08 7.25
N ASP A 227 17.69 -6.92 7.06
CA ASP A 227 18.76 -6.42 7.93
C ASP A 227 18.21 -5.84 9.24
N ASP A 228 18.75 -6.29 10.38
CA ASP A 228 18.37 -5.81 11.72
C ASP A 228 19.32 -4.74 12.28
N ASP A 229 20.46 -4.48 11.62
CA ASP A 229 21.57 -3.67 12.17
C ASP A 229 22.00 -2.50 11.28
N ALA A 230 21.02 -1.86 10.63
CA ALA A 230 21.21 -0.65 9.83
C ALA A 230 21.47 0.60 10.69
N HIS A 231 22.55 0.60 11.48
CA HIS A 231 22.93 1.69 12.38
C HIS A 231 23.93 2.67 11.74
N PRO A 232 24.17 3.88 12.32
CA PRO A 232 24.92 4.96 11.68
C PRO A 232 26.29 4.58 11.12
N HIS A 233 27.08 3.77 11.85
CA HIS A 233 28.42 3.39 11.41
C HIS A 233 28.47 2.32 10.31
N ASN A 234 27.33 1.69 9.99
CA ASN A 234 27.22 0.71 8.90
C ASN A 234 26.77 1.35 7.57
N LEU A 235 26.44 2.65 7.61
CA LEU A 235 25.87 3.39 6.48
C LEU A 235 26.61 4.72 6.29
N SER A 236 26.75 5.12 5.03
CA SER A 236 27.25 6.41 4.60
C SER A 236 26.50 6.87 3.34
N LEU A 237 26.78 8.10 2.89
CA LEU A 237 26.31 8.55 1.58
C LEU A 237 26.94 7.76 0.42
N ALA A 238 28.18 7.30 0.58
CA ALA A 238 28.93 6.57 -0.45
C ALA A 238 28.44 5.13 -0.60
N GLY A 239 28.05 4.49 0.51
CA GLY A 239 27.73 3.09 0.53
C GLY A 239 27.53 2.51 1.92
N ASP A 240 27.52 1.18 1.98
CA ASP A 240 27.19 0.43 3.18
C ASP A 240 28.12 -0.77 3.41
N ILE A 241 28.27 -1.13 4.69
CA ILE A 241 29.19 -2.17 5.17
C ILE A 241 28.52 -3.03 6.23
N ASP A 242 29.16 -4.14 6.59
CA ASP A 242 28.73 -5.08 7.62
C ASP A 242 27.41 -5.79 7.32
N PHE A 243 27.52 -7.10 7.06
CA PHE A 243 26.42 -7.90 6.50
C PHE A 243 26.09 -9.14 7.33
N ASP A 244 26.55 -9.22 8.58
CA ASP A 244 26.34 -10.39 9.46
C ASP A 244 25.00 -10.38 10.21
N MET A 245 24.17 -9.34 10.02
CA MET A 245 22.82 -9.21 10.59
C MET A 245 21.70 -9.25 9.53
N PHE A 246 22.05 -9.67 8.31
CA PHE A 246 21.11 -9.89 7.21
C PHE A 246 20.45 -11.26 7.30
N PHE A 247 19.33 -11.42 6.61
CA PHE A 247 18.48 -12.61 6.73
C PHE A 247 18.19 -12.88 8.20
N TYR A 248 17.84 -11.82 8.95
CA TYR A 248 17.87 -11.83 10.41
C TYR A 248 16.98 -12.91 11.00
N TRP A 249 15.83 -13.18 10.38
CA TRP A 249 14.98 -14.33 10.74
C TRP A 249 15.77 -15.65 10.82
N PHE A 250 16.75 -15.87 9.95
CA PHE A 250 17.63 -17.05 9.97
C PHE A 250 18.87 -16.87 10.84
N THR A 251 19.55 -15.71 10.80
CA THR A 251 20.86 -15.51 11.45
C THR A 251 20.78 -15.19 12.95
N ILE A 252 19.62 -14.77 13.46
CA ILE A 252 19.43 -14.33 14.86
C ILE A 252 19.92 -15.34 15.90
N TYR A 253 19.74 -16.64 15.67
CA TYR A 253 20.12 -17.64 16.67
C TYR A 253 21.63 -17.88 16.74
N MET A 254 22.38 -17.57 15.68
CA MET A 254 23.85 -17.58 15.74
C MET A 254 24.38 -16.44 16.61
N LYS A 255 23.62 -15.34 16.69
CA LYS A 255 23.93 -14.08 17.39
C LYS A 255 23.37 -13.96 18.81
N GLU A 256 22.62 -14.96 19.25
CA GLU A 256 21.72 -14.92 20.41
C GLU A 256 20.61 -13.85 20.30
N PRO A 257 19.33 -14.22 20.44
CA PRO A 257 18.24 -13.25 20.48
C PRO A 257 18.40 -12.29 21.68
N ARG A 258 18.22 -10.98 21.45
CA ARG A 258 18.24 -10.00 22.57
C ARG A 258 17.02 -10.26 23.47
N SER A 259 17.24 -10.37 24.78
CA SER A 259 16.25 -10.80 25.79
C SER A 259 14.97 -9.95 25.92
N VAL A 260 14.94 -8.74 25.34
CA VAL A 260 13.84 -7.76 25.43
C VAL A 260 13.10 -7.60 24.08
N ILE A 261 13.59 -8.23 23.01
CA ILE A 261 12.97 -8.17 21.69
C ILE A 261 11.86 -9.24 21.60
N GLY A 262 10.69 -8.83 21.09
CA GLY A 262 9.58 -9.76 20.79
C GLY A 262 10.00 -10.90 19.87
N VAL A 263 9.29 -12.04 19.96
CA VAL A 263 9.59 -13.34 19.34
C VAL A 263 10.33 -13.24 17.97
N PRO A 264 11.44 -13.96 17.76
CA PRO A 264 12.16 -13.96 16.48
C PRO A 264 11.25 -14.25 15.28
N LYS A 265 11.42 -13.46 14.22
CA LYS A 265 10.82 -13.72 12.91
C LYS A 265 11.20 -15.13 12.45
N LYS A 266 10.27 -15.83 11.80
CA LYS A 266 10.48 -17.20 11.28
C LYS A 266 10.62 -17.28 9.76
N HIS A 267 10.37 -16.17 9.06
CA HIS A 267 10.38 -16.05 7.61
C HIS A 267 10.51 -14.57 7.22
N VAL A 268 10.73 -14.30 5.93
CA VAL A 268 10.77 -12.95 5.37
C VAL A 268 9.41 -12.24 5.45
N THR A 269 9.38 -11.01 5.97
CA THR A 269 8.14 -10.23 6.18
C THR A 269 8.24 -8.82 5.57
N LEU A 270 8.40 -8.71 4.24
CA LEU A 270 8.18 -7.42 3.57
C LEU A 270 6.69 -7.27 3.28
N THR A 271 6.14 -6.10 3.61
CA THR A 271 4.70 -5.85 3.48
C THR A 271 4.43 -4.66 2.58
N VAL A 272 3.22 -4.62 2.02
CA VAL A 272 2.76 -3.47 1.23
C VAL A 272 2.71 -2.21 2.08
N HIS A 273 2.35 -2.31 3.36
CA HIS A 273 2.28 -1.17 4.25
C HIS A 273 3.67 -0.54 4.51
N ASP A 274 4.67 -1.39 4.78
CA ASP A 274 6.05 -0.91 4.89
C ASP A 274 6.57 -0.33 3.59
N TYR A 275 6.21 -0.93 2.44
CA TYR A 275 6.57 -0.40 1.14
C TYR A 275 5.94 0.98 0.87
N GLU A 276 4.70 1.21 1.32
CA GLU A 276 4.02 2.51 1.24
C GLU A 276 4.70 3.56 2.11
N ALA A 277 4.90 3.24 3.39
CA ALA A 277 5.48 4.13 4.40
C ALA A 277 6.99 4.36 4.23
N PHE A 278 7.65 3.59 3.36
CA PHE A 278 9.09 3.55 3.22
C PHE A 278 9.71 4.96 3.04
N PRO A 279 10.78 5.30 3.81
CA PRO A 279 11.61 4.40 4.61
C PRO A 279 11.11 4.16 6.06
N ASN A 280 9.94 4.65 6.47
CA ASN A 280 9.43 4.51 7.84
C ASN A 280 8.79 3.13 8.10
N VAL A 281 9.56 2.06 7.97
CA VAL A 281 9.08 0.69 8.13
C VAL A 281 8.70 0.39 9.58
N GLN A 282 7.65 -0.40 9.78
CA GLN A 282 7.14 -0.79 11.09
C GLN A 282 6.87 -2.30 11.19
N GLU A 283 6.27 -2.90 10.16
CA GLU A 283 5.83 -4.31 10.19
C GLU A 283 6.99 -5.29 10.00
N SER A 284 8.01 -4.89 9.23
CA SER A 284 9.28 -5.60 9.12
C SER A 284 10.13 -5.47 10.38
N MET A 285 9.76 -4.63 11.36
CA MET A 285 10.36 -4.64 12.70
C MET A 285 11.91 -4.76 12.78
N PRO A 286 12.71 -3.99 12.01
CA PRO A 286 14.16 -3.96 12.24
C PRO A 286 14.46 -3.38 13.63
N TYR A 287 15.53 -3.80 14.28
CA TYR A 287 15.92 -3.22 15.56
C TYR A 287 16.63 -1.86 15.37
N HIS A 288 17.63 -1.79 14.50
CA HIS A 288 18.25 -0.53 14.09
C HIS A 288 17.72 -0.11 12.71
N TRP A 289 17.21 1.12 12.62
CA TRP A 289 16.77 1.67 11.35
C TRP A 289 16.93 3.21 11.32
N PRO A 290 17.33 3.83 10.20
CA PRO A 290 17.66 5.26 10.17
C PRO A 290 16.57 6.24 10.62
N PRO A 291 15.29 6.04 10.27
CA PRO A 291 14.18 6.87 10.76
C PRO A 291 13.83 6.69 12.24
N TYR A 292 14.40 5.71 12.94
CA TYR A 292 14.03 5.46 14.34
C TYR A 292 14.74 6.43 15.29
N GLN A 293 13.97 6.96 16.23
CA GLN A 293 14.50 7.85 17.28
C GLN A 293 15.45 7.11 18.21
N HIS A 294 15.23 5.81 18.38
CA HIS A 294 16.11 4.93 19.14
C HIS A 294 16.03 3.49 18.60
N PRO A 295 17.06 2.68 18.82
CA PRO A 295 16.98 1.25 18.53
C PRO A 295 15.79 0.58 19.22
N GLY A 296 15.22 -0.42 18.56
CA GLY A 296 14.10 -1.20 19.04
C GLY A 296 12.79 -0.43 19.21
N GLN A 297 12.65 0.74 18.58
CA GLN A 297 11.45 1.58 18.67
C GLN A 297 10.15 0.82 18.36
N VAL A 298 10.19 -0.08 17.39
CA VAL A 298 9.03 -0.89 16.98
C VAL A 298 9.07 -2.33 17.53
N THR A 299 10.23 -2.79 18.02
CA THR A 299 10.42 -4.19 18.45
C THR A 299 10.28 -4.39 19.97
N ILE A 300 10.47 -3.32 20.76
CA ILE A 300 10.39 -3.37 22.22
C ILE A 300 8.97 -2.93 22.64
N PRO A 301 8.17 -3.80 23.27
CA PRO A 301 6.82 -3.44 23.69
C PRO A 301 6.87 -2.38 24.80
N VAL A 302 6.13 -1.28 24.60
CA VAL A 302 5.96 -0.23 25.62
C VAL A 302 4.88 -0.68 26.60
N ILE A 303 5.29 -1.08 27.81
CA ILE A 303 4.40 -1.55 28.88
C ILE A 303 3.97 -0.37 29.76
N VAL A 304 4.85 0.62 29.95
CA VAL A 304 4.57 1.84 30.74
C VAL A 304 4.91 3.09 29.92
N PRO A 305 3.90 3.78 29.38
CA PRO A 305 4.10 5.02 28.62
C PRO A 305 4.87 6.09 29.40
N GLY A 306 5.76 6.82 28.74
CA GLY A 306 6.54 7.93 29.32
C GLY A 306 7.82 7.55 30.09
N VAL A 307 7.80 6.53 30.95
CA VAL A 307 9.01 6.10 31.71
C VAL A 307 9.91 5.22 30.86
N GLN A 308 9.32 4.23 30.18
CA GLN A 308 10.08 3.30 29.33
C GLN A 308 10.63 4.00 28.09
N GLU A 309 9.87 4.93 27.49
CA GLU A 309 10.32 5.73 26.33
C GLU A 309 11.55 6.59 26.64
N GLN A 310 11.67 7.13 27.85
CA GLN A 310 12.86 7.89 28.25
C GLN A 310 14.09 6.98 28.42
N ALA A 311 13.91 5.78 28.97
CA ALA A 311 14.98 4.79 29.07
C ALA A 311 15.40 4.25 27.69
N LEU A 312 14.45 4.04 26.78
CA LEU A 312 14.72 3.56 25.42
C LEU A 312 15.50 4.59 24.57
N LYS A 313 15.31 5.89 24.82
CA LYS A 313 16.12 6.96 24.20
C LYS A 313 17.60 6.93 24.59
N LEU A 314 17.96 6.22 25.66
CA LEU A 314 19.35 6.06 26.09
C LEU A 314 20.03 4.84 25.45
N LEU A 315 19.30 4.06 24.64
CA LEU A 315 19.89 2.93 23.93
C LEU A 315 20.99 3.40 22.95
N PRO A 316 22.14 2.71 22.90
CA PRO A 316 23.28 3.12 22.09
C PRO A 316 22.98 2.97 20.59
N LYS A 317 23.80 3.60 19.74
CA LYS A 317 23.73 3.48 18.28
C LYS A 317 22.52 4.14 17.57
N ALA A 318 21.79 5.04 18.23
CA ALA A 318 20.80 5.89 17.55
C ALA A 318 21.45 6.85 16.54
N TYR A 319 20.73 7.23 15.48
CA TYR A 319 21.16 8.24 14.50
C TYR A 319 21.20 9.64 15.11
N ALA A 320 22.12 10.49 14.65
CA ALA A 320 22.18 11.89 15.07
C ALA A 320 20.97 12.72 14.61
N ASP A 321 20.41 12.43 13.42
CA ASP A 321 19.23 13.11 12.88
C ASP A 321 18.28 12.14 12.15
N PRO A 322 17.54 11.30 12.90
CA PRO A 322 16.62 10.32 12.30
C PRO A 322 15.41 10.98 11.60
N VAL A 323 15.11 12.24 11.93
CA VAL A 323 13.96 12.97 11.36
C VAL A 323 14.15 13.27 9.88
N GLU A 324 15.38 13.58 9.46
CA GLU A 324 15.69 13.81 8.04
C GLU A 324 15.48 12.54 7.19
N PHE A 325 15.81 11.35 7.71
CA PHE A 325 15.50 10.09 7.05
C PHE A 325 13.98 9.84 6.99
N ALA A 326 13.27 10.08 8.09
CA ALA A 326 11.81 9.90 8.16
C ALA A 326 11.06 10.78 7.15
N ARG A 327 11.55 12.00 6.92
CA ARG A 327 10.98 12.97 5.97
C ARG A 327 11.08 12.55 4.50
N LEU A 328 11.89 11.55 4.15
CA LEU A 328 11.93 10.99 2.79
C LEU A 328 10.57 10.42 2.37
N ALA A 329 9.75 9.93 3.30
CA ALA A 329 8.40 9.46 3.00
C ALA A 329 7.45 10.57 2.50
N GLN A 330 7.77 11.83 2.78
CA GLN A 330 7.00 13.02 2.38
C GLN A 330 7.50 13.62 1.04
N ASN A 331 8.45 12.98 0.36
CA ASN A 331 9.08 13.52 -0.84
C ASN A 331 8.85 12.63 -2.07
N SER A 332 8.26 13.18 -3.12
CA SER A 332 7.94 12.43 -4.35
C SER A 332 9.18 11.87 -5.07
N VAL A 333 10.30 12.60 -5.09
CA VAL A 333 11.54 12.14 -5.73
C VAL A 333 12.12 10.95 -4.97
N ALA A 334 12.09 10.97 -3.63
CA ALA A 334 12.50 9.82 -2.84
C ALA A 334 11.61 8.58 -3.11
N GLN A 335 10.31 8.78 -3.30
CA GLN A 335 9.39 7.69 -3.65
C GLN A 335 9.65 7.15 -5.08
N GLU A 336 10.03 8.01 -6.04
CA GLU A 336 10.50 7.56 -7.35
C GLU A 336 11.81 6.75 -7.23
N GLN A 337 12.77 7.20 -6.41
CA GLN A 337 14.02 6.48 -6.15
C GLN A 337 13.78 5.10 -5.52
N LYS A 338 12.81 4.98 -4.60
CA LYS A 338 12.38 3.70 -4.02
C LYS A 338 11.96 2.71 -5.10
N LEU A 339 11.06 3.12 -6.00
CA LEU A 339 10.58 2.26 -7.08
C LEU A 339 11.69 1.92 -8.07
N ALA A 340 12.54 2.89 -8.42
CA ALA A 340 13.69 2.66 -9.29
C ALA A 340 14.68 1.64 -8.69
N ALA A 341 14.97 1.74 -7.39
CA ALA A 341 15.82 0.79 -6.68
C ALA A 341 15.19 -0.61 -6.61
N ALA A 342 13.88 -0.69 -6.38
CA ALA A 342 13.16 -1.97 -6.35
C ALA A 342 13.17 -2.63 -7.72
N LEU A 343 12.89 -1.86 -8.78
CA LEU A 343 12.97 -2.35 -10.15
C LEU A 343 14.38 -2.85 -10.46
N LYS A 344 15.43 -2.09 -10.12
CA LYS A 344 16.81 -2.50 -10.34
C LYS A 344 17.12 -3.85 -9.67
N ALA A 345 16.72 -4.03 -8.40
CA ALA A 345 16.89 -5.29 -7.69
C ALA A 345 16.13 -6.45 -8.37
N LEU A 346 14.90 -6.22 -8.82
CA LEU A 346 14.08 -7.24 -9.50
C LEU A 346 14.65 -7.66 -10.87
N LEU A 347 15.27 -6.73 -11.59
CA LEU A 347 15.79 -6.96 -12.93
C LEU A 347 17.20 -7.57 -12.92
N THR A 348 18.07 -7.15 -12.00
CA THR A 348 19.47 -7.62 -11.98
C THR A 348 19.67 -8.95 -11.26
N PHE A 349 18.65 -9.45 -10.54
CA PHE A 349 18.67 -10.83 -10.04
C PHE A 349 18.50 -11.81 -11.20
N GLN A 350 19.62 -12.28 -11.72
CA GLN A 350 19.71 -13.33 -12.75
C GLN A 350 20.29 -14.59 -12.11
N PRO A 351 19.46 -15.60 -11.77
CA PRO A 351 19.88 -16.76 -10.97
C PRO A 351 21.10 -17.48 -11.50
N GLU A 352 21.21 -17.64 -12.82
CA GLU A 352 22.36 -18.30 -13.47
C GLU A 352 23.67 -17.51 -13.30
N VAL A 353 23.60 -16.18 -13.43
CA VAL A 353 24.76 -15.30 -13.21
C VAL A 353 25.13 -15.27 -11.74
N GLN A 354 24.14 -15.14 -10.85
CA GLN A 354 24.39 -15.09 -9.40
C GLN A 354 24.98 -16.41 -8.89
N ARG A 355 24.47 -17.56 -9.36
CA ARG A 355 25.03 -18.87 -9.03
C ARG A 355 26.51 -18.97 -9.42
N LYS A 356 26.89 -18.51 -10.61
CA LYS A 356 28.30 -18.48 -11.04
C LYS A 356 29.15 -17.55 -10.16
N ARG A 357 28.65 -16.36 -9.81
CA ARG A 357 29.33 -15.41 -8.91
C ARG A 357 29.54 -15.99 -7.51
N LEU A 358 28.53 -16.67 -6.96
CA LEU A 358 28.66 -17.40 -5.70
C LEU A 358 29.66 -18.57 -5.83
N THR A 359 29.66 -19.30 -6.95
CA THR A 359 30.61 -20.40 -7.18
C THR A 359 32.06 -19.90 -7.20
N GLU A 360 32.32 -18.70 -7.69
CA GLU A 360 33.65 -18.07 -7.62
C GLU A 360 34.10 -17.75 -6.18
N LEU A 361 33.14 -17.43 -5.30
CA LEU A 361 33.38 -17.08 -3.89
C LEU A 361 33.46 -18.31 -2.97
N PHE A 362 32.69 -19.35 -3.26
CA PHE A 362 32.50 -20.50 -2.36
C PHE A 362 32.93 -21.84 -2.96
N GLY A 363 33.11 -21.95 -4.28
CA GLY A 363 33.46 -23.20 -4.93
C GLY A 363 32.49 -24.33 -4.57
N ASP A 364 33.06 -25.45 -4.16
CA ASP A 364 32.40 -26.68 -3.72
C ASP A 364 32.19 -26.76 -2.20
N LEU A 365 32.34 -25.65 -1.47
CA LEU A 365 32.12 -25.63 -0.02
C LEU A 365 30.68 -26.08 0.32
N PRO A 366 30.53 -27.03 1.26
CA PRO A 366 29.21 -27.45 1.73
C PRO A 366 28.60 -26.37 2.64
N LEU A 367 27.28 -26.47 2.84
CA LEU A 367 26.55 -25.67 3.83
C LEU A 367 27.23 -25.74 5.20
N ASN A 368 27.48 -26.97 5.69
CA ASN A 368 28.14 -27.24 6.95
C ASN A 368 27.51 -26.50 8.15
N TYR A 369 26.18 -26.55 8.30
CA TYR A 369 25.53 -25.94 9.47
C TYR A 369 25.87 -26.68 10.78
N ALA A 370 26.41 -27.90 10.70
CA ALA A 370 26.97 -28.60 11.86
C ALA A 370 28.13 -27.83 12.52
N SER A 371 28.77 -26.87 11.82
CA SER A 371 29.76 -25.97 12.43
C SER A 371 29.20 -25.14 13.59
N LEU A 372 27.88 -25.03 13.71
CA LEU A 372 27.22 -24.34 14.83
C LEU A 372 27.47 -25.02 16.17
N ASP A 373 27.83 -26.31 16.19
CA ASP A 373 28.20 -27.04 17.41
C ASP A 373 29.42 -26.39 18.12
N GLU A 374 30.27 -25.66 17.37
CA GLU A 374 31.40 -24.91 17.92
C GLU A 374 30.99 -23.63 18.66
N THR A 375 29.82 -23.08 18.32
CA THR A 375 29.21 -21.93 19.03
C THR A 375 28.48 -22.42 20.27
N ASP A 376 27.50 -23.31 20.08
CA ASP A 376 26.71 -23.96 21.13
C ASP A 376 26.13 -25.27 20.58
N PRO A 377 26.43 -26.44 21.19
CA PRO A 377 25.92 -27.75 20.75
C PRO A 377 24.39 -27.85 20.62
N SER A 378 23.63 -26.99 21.29
CA SER A 378 22.17 -26.96 21.20
C SER A 378 21.65 -26.24 19.94
N LEU A 379 22.46 -25.40 19.31
CA LEU A 379 22.04 -24.60 18.14
C LEU A 379 21.71 -25.48 16.95
N ARG A 380 22.49 -26.53 16.70
CA ARG A 380 22.22 -27.43 15.57
C ARG A 380 20.82 -28.02 15.63
N ALA A 381 20.45 -28.61 16.77
CA ALA A 381 19.12 -29.18 16.99
C ALA A 381 18.02 -28.12 16.81
N LYS A 382 18.27 -26.90 17.30
CA LYS A 382 17.35 -25.77 17.14
C LYS A 382 17.14 -25.35 15.68
N TYR A 383 18.20 -25.30 14.87
CA TYR A 383 18.10 -25.01 13.45
C TYR A 383 17.39 -26.13 12.67
N GLU A 384 17.61 -27.39 13.03
CA GLU A 384 16.89 -28.54 12.47
C GLU A 384 15.39 -28.49 12.79
N GLU A 385 15.02 -28.03 14.00
CA GLU A 385 13.62 -27.83 14.40
C GLU A 385 12.94 -26.66 13.68
N LEU A 386 13.59 -25.49 13.66
CA LEU A 386 13.00 -24.26 13.14
C LEU A 386 13.01 -24.18 11.61
N TYR A 387 14.05 -24.74 10.98
CA TYR A 387 14.31 -24.62 9.55
C TYR A 387 14.56 -25.99 8.91
N PRO A 388 13.66 -26.97 9.05
CA PRO A 388 13.89 -28.35 8.59
C PRO A 388 14.12 -28.45 7.07
N ARG A 389 13.62 -27.49 6.29
CA ARG A 389 13.88 -27.37 4.85
C ARG A 389 15.34 -27.03 4.53
N PHE A 390 15.96 -26.20 5.38
CA PHE A 390 17.31 -25.69 5.16
C PHE A 390 18.38 -26.47 5.94
N CYS A 391 18.05 -26.97 7.13
CA CYS A 391 18.97 -27.63 8.05
C CYS A 391 18.49 -29.05 8.36
N ASN A 392 19.10 -30.05 7.71
CA ASN A 392 18.97 -31.47 8.01
C ASN A 392 20.21 -32.23 7.51
N GLU A 393 20.31 -33.53 7.80
CA GLU A 393 21.50 -34.33 7.44
C GLU A 393 21.81 -34.33 5.94
N GLU A 394 20.79 -34.27 5.08
CA GLU A 394 20.97 -34.21 3.63
C GLU A 394 21.44 -32.82 3.19
N THR A 395 20.82 -31.75 3.67
CA THR A 395 21.17 -30.37 3.28
C THR A 395 22.51 -29.93 3.82
N ASN A 396 22.97 -30.49 4.96
CA ASN A 396 24.31 -30.21 5.50
C ASN A 396 25.43 -30.50 4.50
N LYS A 397 25.21 -31.52 3.64
CA LYS A 397 26.16 -32.02 2.64
C LYS A 397 26.00 -31.32 1.28
N ARG A 398 24.92 -30.55 1.08
CA ARG A 398 24.69 -29.80 -0.18
C ARG A 398 25.61 -28.60 -0.27
N SER A 399 25.77 -28.09 -1.50
CA SER A 399 26.55 -26.88 -1.75
C SER A 399 25.98 -25.70 -0.96
N PHE A 400 26.86 -24.90 -0.35
CA PHE A 400 26.46 -23.63 0.25
C PHE A 400 25.85 -22.67 -0.79
N VAL A 401 26.27 -22.77 -2.06
CA VAL A 401 25.71 -21.98 -3.16
C VAL A 401 24.22 -22.30 -3.36
N ASP A 402 23.84 -23.58 -3.34
CA ASP A 402 22.43 -23.98 -3.48
C ASP A 402 21.57 -23.43 -2.35
N PHE A 403 22.06 -23.55 -1.11
CA PHE A 403 21.39 -22.98 0.07
C PHE A 403 21.15 -21.47 -0.08
N MET A 404 22.16 -20.70 -0.47
CA MET A 404 22.01 -19.25 -0.64
C MET A 404 21.10 -18.88 -1.81
N MET A 405 21.10 -19.66 -2.90
CA MET A 405 20.19 -19.43 -4.02
C MET A 405 18.73 -19.65 -3.62
N ASP A 406 18.45 -20.67 -2.82
CA ASP A 406 17.11 -20.91 -2.27
C ASP A 406 16.66 -19.75 -1.37
N LEU A 407 17.56 -19.25 -0.50
CA LEU A 407 17.30 -18.12 0.39
C LEU A 407 17.04 -16.82 -0.41
N TYR A 408 17.83 -16.55 -1.46
CA TYR A 408 17.64 -15.39 -2.32
C TYR A 408 16.34 -15.44 -3.10
N GLN A 409 15.94 -16.63 -3.57
CA GLN A 409 14.68 -16.79 -4.27
C GLN A 409 13.49 -16.46 -3.35
N GLU A 410 13.53 -16.87 -2.09
CA GLU A 410 12.47 -16.56 -1.11
C GLU A 410 12.30 -15.04 -0.90
N HIS A 411 13.42 -14.33 -0.72
CA HIS A 411 13.41 -12.87 -0.62
C HIS A 411 12.94 -12.20 -1.92
N TYR A 412 13.46 -12.66 -3.06
CA TYR A 412 13.08 -12.15 -4.37
C TYR A 412 11.57 -12.27 -4.61
N ASP A 413 10.99 -13.43 -4.35
CA ASP A 413 9.56 -13.67 -4.56
C ASP A 413 8.70 -12.78 -3.66
N ASN A 414 9.14 -12.56 -2.41
CA ASN A 414 8.46 -11.64 -1.50
C ASN A 414 8.51 -10.18 -2.00
N LEU A 415 9.69 -9.68 -2.40
CA LEU A 415 9.82 -8.35 -3.00
C LEU A 415 9.00 -8.22 -4.29
N TYR A 416 9.03 -9.24 -5.15
CA TYR A 416 8.28 -9.28 -6.41
C TYR A 416 6.79 -9.13 -6.15
N ARG A 417 6.22 -9.87 -5.20
CA ARG A 417 4.80 -9.78 -4.82
C ARG A 417 4.43 -8.38 -4.32
N VAL A 418 5.26 -7.80 -3.46
CA VAL A 418 5.02 -6.47 -2.86
C VAL A 418 5.12 -5.36 -3.90
N VAL A 419 6.06 -5.45 -4.85
CA VAL A 419 6.37 -4.37 -5.80
C VAL A 419 5.62 -4.52 -7.11
N ALA A 420 5.66 -5.69 -7.76
CA ALA A 420 5.09 -5.87 -9.08
C ALA A 420 3.56 -5.71 -9.05
N PHE A 421 2.88 -6.32 -8.08
CA PHE A 421 1.42 -6.27 -7.96
C PHE A 421 0.90 -5.09 -7.13
N TYR A 422 1.74 -4.11 -6.82
CA TYR A 422 1.35 -2.96 -6.01
C TYR A 422 0.31 -2.07 -6.71
N MET A 423 -0.81 -1.82 -6.02
CA MET A 423 -1.97 -1.11 -6.57
C MET A 423 -2.06 0.37 -6.20
N GLY A 424 -1.01 0.92 -5.58
CA GLY A 424 -1.00 2.33 -5.19
C GLY A 424 -1.85 2.60 -3.96
N CYS A 425 -1.73 3.81 -3.44
CA CYS A 425 -2.56 4.32 -2.35
C CYS A 425 -2.80 5.82 -2.53
N SER A 426 -3.91 6.32 -2.00
CA SER A 426 -4.22 7.75 -2.03
C SER A 426 -3.37 8.56 -1.06
N ASP A 427 -2.83 7.91 -0.03
CA ASP A 427 -1.95 8.50 0.98
C ASP A 427 -1.08 7.38 1.56
N ASN A 428 0.24 7.57 1.56
CA ASN A 428 1.20 6.64 2.14
C ASN A 428 1.34 6.75 3.67
N GLY A 429 0.43 7.45 4.34
CA GLY A 429 0.50 7.78 5.77
C GLY A 429 1.31 9.04 6.06
N TYR A 430 1.91 9.66 5.04
CA TYR A 430 2.76 10.84 5.12
C TYR A 430 2.34 11.95 4.14
N GLY A 431 1.13 11.87 3.59
CA GLY A 431 0.54 12.91 2.74
C GLY A 431 0.95 12.87 1.28
N ILE A 432 1.56 11.77 0.81
CA ILE A 432 1.94 11.56 -0.59
C ILE A 432 1.11 10.41 -1.19
N PRO A 433 0.35 10.64 -2.28
CA PRO A 433 -0.27 9.56 -3.03
C PRO A 433 0.80 8.78 -3.80
N LEU A 434 0.65 7.45 -3.83
CA LEU A 434 1.52 6.56 -4.59
C LEU A 434 0.73 5.92 -5.73
N SER A 435 1.30 5.97 -6.93
CA SER A 435 0.69 5.33 -8.09
C SER A 435 0.85 3.81 -8.03
N PRO A 436 -0.09 3.04 -8.60
CA PRO A 436 0.12 1.62 -8.85
C PRO A 436 1.35 1.39 -9.73
N THR A 437 2.03 0.26 -9.56
CA THR A 437 3.28 -0.02 -10.26
C THR A 437 3.11 0.03 -11.78
N TYR A 438 2.03 -0.52 -12.34
CA TYR A 438 1.80 -0.48 -13.80
C TYR A 438 1.79 0.96 -14.35
N LEU A 439 1.19 1.89 -13.61
CA LEU A 439 1.06 3.28 -14.04
C LEU A 439 2.40 4.02 -13.88
N ALA A 440 3.09 3.78 -12.77
CA ALA A 440 4.41 4.37 -12.54
C ALA A 440 5.43 3.89 -13.59
N LEU A 441 5.39 2.60 -13.95
CA LEU A 441 6.21 2.05 -15.04
C LEU A 441 5.82 2.69 -16.38
N TYR A 442 4.53 2.73 -16.73
CA TYR A 442 4.05 3.35 -17.97
C TYR A 442 4.51 4.82 -18.12
N GLN A 443 4.52 5.58 -17.01
CA GLN A 443 4.96 6.98 -17.02
C GLN A 443 6.47 7.16 -17.09
N LYS A 444 7.27 6.14 -16.72
CA LYS A 444 8.72 6.26 -16.54
C LYS A 444 9.51 5.21 -17.34
N PRO A 445 9.49 5.24 -18.69
CA PRO A 445 10.41 4.46 -19.53
C PRO A 445 11.89 4.59 -19.13
N SER A 446 12.29 5.75 -18.59
CA SER A 446 13.65 5.98 -18.09
C SER A 446 14.11 4.99 -17.03
N PHE A 447 13.20 4.42 -16.22
CA PHE A 447 13.59 3.47 -15.17
C PHE A 447 14.30 2.24 -15.74
N TYR A 448 13.76 1.63 -16.79
CA TYR A 448 14.42 0.49 -17.44
C TYR A 448 15.72 0.91 -18.13
N ARG A 449 15.71 2.03 -18.87
CA ARG A 449 16.91 2.54 -19.56
C ARG A 449 18.07 2.77 -18.59
N ASN A 450 17.80 3.39 -17.43
CA ASN A 450 18.82 3.65 -16.42
C ASN A 450 19.40 2.34 -15.84
N VAL A 451 18.57 1.31 -15.66
CA VAL A 451 19.04 -0.02 -15.21
C VAL A 451 19.88 -0.69 -16.31
N GLU A 452 19.43 -0.65 -17.55
CA GLU A 452 20.16 -1.21 -18.69
C GLU A 452 21.52 -0.54 -18.90
N GLU A 453 21.58 0.80 -18.84
CA GLU A 453 22.82 1.58 -18.89
C GLU A 453 23.77 1.23 -17.74
N TRP A 454 23.22 1.11 -16.52
CA TRP A 454 24.01 0.70 -15.35
C TRP A 454 24.57 -0.71 -15.53
N VAL A 455 23.77 -1.67 -16.02
CA VAL A 455 24.20 -3.05 -16.28
C VAL A 455 25.30 -3.11 -17.34
N LYS A 456 25.14 -2.37 -18.45
CA LYS A 456 26.17 -2.26 -19.50
C LYS A 456 27.50 -1.75 -18.90
N LYS A 457 27.44 -0.70 -18.09
CA LYS A 457 28.63 -0.14 -17.42
C LYS A 457 29.28 -1.14 -16.46
N GLU A 458 28.50 -1.91 -15.69
CA GLU A 458 29.07 -2.96 -14.82
C GLU A 458 29.74 -4.07 -15.62
N ASN A 459 29.15 -4.47 -16.76
CA ASN A 459 29.74 -5.46 -17.67
C ASN A 459 31.05 -4.96 -18.30
N GLU A 460 31.13 -3.67 -18.65
CA GLU A 460 32.31 -3.03 -19.25
C GLU A 460 33.42 -2.73 -18.24
N THR A 461 33.08 -2.61 -16.95
CA THR A 461 34.03 -2.21 -15.89
C THR A 461 34.31 -3.34 -14.91
N THR A 462 33.37 -3.64 -14.01
CA THR A 462 33.52 -4.64 -12.94
C THR A 462 33.77 -6.04 -13.50
N TYR A 463 33.05 -6.43 -14.55
CA TYR A 463 33.10 -7.79 -15.13
C TYR A 463 33.79 -7.85 -16.50
N ALA A 464 34.58 -6.83 -16.84
CA ALA A 464 35.19 -6.69 -18.16
C ALA A 464 36.00 -7.92 -18.61
N LYS A 465 36.70 -8.55 -17.67
CA LYS A 465 37.59 -9.71 -17.89
C LYS A 465 36.91 -11.06 -17.64
N GLU A 466 35.64 -11.08 -17.23
CA GLU A 466 34.95 -12.27 -16.73
C GLU A 466 33.62 -12.49 -17.46
N GLU A 467 33.71 -12.96 -18.71
CA GLU A 467 32.56 -13.07 -19.61
C GLU A 467 31.38 -13.85 -19.01
N THR A 468 31.66 -14.94 -18.29
CA THR A 468 30.62 -15.77 -17.67
C THR A 468 29.92 -15.14 -16.47
N LEU A 469 30.46 -14.04 -15.94
CA LEU A 469 29.92 -13.31 -14.78
C LEU A 469 29.21 -12.01 -15.19
N LYS A 470 29.24 -11.64 -16.47
CA LYS A 470 28.49 -10.51 -17.01
C LYS A 470 27.00 -10.78 -16.90
N TYR A 471 26.23 -9.71 -16.69
CA TYR A 471 24.78 -9.75 -16.81
C TYR A 471 24.38 -10.02 -18.25
N ASP A 472 23.33 -10.80 -18.43
CA ASP A 472 22.69 -11.03 -19.72
C ASP A 472 21.64 -9.92 -19.98
N LEU A 473 21.85 -9.12 -21.03
CA LEU A 473 20.94 -8.03 -21.40
C LEU A 473 19.60 -8.54 -21.95
N GLY A 474 19.57 -9.70 -22.61
CA GLY A 474 18.34 -10.31 -23.09
C GLY A 474 17.48 -10.82 -21.94
N GLU A 475 18.09 -11.49 -20.95
CA GLU A 475 17.38 -11.89 -19.73
C GLU A 475 16.92 -10.67 -18.91
N LEU A 476 17.70 -9.58 -18.87
CA LEU A 476 17.30 -8.32 -18.25
C LEU A 476 16.00 -7.77 -18.86
N GLN A 477 15.93 -7.73 -20.20
CA GLN A 477 14.74 -7.26 -20.92
C GLN A 477 13.54 -8.19 -20.72
N LYS A 478 13.73 -9.50 -20.79
CA LYS A 478 12.65 -10.49 -20.53
C LYS A 478 12.10 -10.38 -19.11
N ARG A 479 12.95 -10.16 -18.12
CA ARG A 479 12.51 -9.87 -16.74
C ARG A 479 11.72 -8.58 -16.65
N TYR A 480 12.16 -7.54 -17.36
CA TYR A 480 11.42 -6.30 -17.37
C TYR A 480 10.04 -6.47 -18.01
N HIS A 481 9.96 -7.22 -19.10
CA HIS A 481 8.70 -7.55 -19.73
C HIS A 481 7.79 -8.35 -18.79
N GLN A 482 8.33 -9.31 -18.03
CA GLN A 482 7.58 -10.04 -17.01
C GLN A 482 7.03 -9.08 -15.94
N VAL A 483 7.86 -8.22 -15.35
CA VAL A 483 7.44 -7.23 -14.33
C VAL A 483 6.39 -6.28 -14.90
N TRP A 484 6.57 -5.80 -16.13
CA TRP A 484 5.62 -4.95 -16.84
C TRP A 484 4.26 -5.64 -16.98
N ARG A 485 4.23 -6.83 -17.58
CA ARG A 485 3.00 -7.63 -17.75
C ARG A 485 2.32 -7.88 -16.40
N ASP A 486 3.10 -8.32 -15.43
CA ASP A 486 2.58 -8.76 -14.14
C ASP A 486 2.03 -7.57 -13.34
N ALA A 487 2.58 -6.37 -13.51
CA ALA A 487 2.06 -5.16 -12.87
C ALA A 487 0.63 -4.78 -13.35
N PHE A 488 0.29 -5.07 -14.60
CA PHE A 488 -1.08 -4.85 -15.11
C PHE A 488 -2.09 -5.92 -14.62
N THR A 489 -1.61 -7.05 -14.08
CA THR A 489 -2.46 -8.19 -13.68
C THR A 489 -3.65 -7.80 -12.81
N PRO A 490 -3.48 -7.06 -11.69
CA PRO A 490 -4.60 -6.83 -10.78
C PRO A 490 -5.67 -5.95 -11.43
N THR A 491 -5.28 -4.97 -12.25
CA THR A 491 -6.22 -4.12 -12.99
C THR A 491 -6.98 -4.92 -14.04
N ILE A 492 -6.29 -5.72 -14.88
CA ILE A 492 -6.95 -6.55 -15.90
C ILE A 492 -7.86 -7.59 -15.25
N LYS A 493 -7.44 -8.17 -14.11
CA LYS A 493 -8.27 -9.07 -13.30
C LYS A 493 -9.56 -8.39 -12.88
N GLU A 494 -9.50 -7.18 -12.34
CA GLU A 494 -10.70 -6.50 -11.88
C GLU A 494 -11.64 -6.11 -13.03
N LEU A 495 -11.08 -5.76 -14.20
CA LEU A 495 -11.87 -5.51 -15.41
C LEU A 495 -12.62 -6.77 -15.87
N ILE A 496 -11.93 -7.92 -15.95
CA ILE A 496 -12.58 -9.16 -16.38
C ILE A 496 -13.59 -9.65 -15.32
N TYR A 497 -13.28 -9.52 -14.02
CA TYR A 497 -14.21 -9.86 -12.93
C TYR A 497 -15.47 -8.98 -12.97
N SER A 498 -15.31 -7.67 -13.20
CA SER A 498 -16.43 -6.75 -13.40
C SER A 498 -17.32 -7.18 -14.57
N SER A 499 -16.71 -7.68 -15.64
CA SER A 499 -17.43 -8.18 -16.83
C SER A 499 -18.25 -9.44 -16.51
N TYR A 500 -17.70 -10.38 -15.73
CA TYR A 500 -18.46 -11.54 -15.23
C TYR A 500 -19.60 -11.12 -14.30
N ARG A 501 -19.37 -10.17 -13.38
CA ARG A 501 -20.41 -9.69 -12.45
C ARG A 501 -21.58 -9.05 -13.19
N LEU A 502 -21.30 -8.18 -14.16
CA LEU A 502 -22.33 -7.58 -15.01
C LEU A 502 -23.07 -8.65 -15.81
N THR A 503 -22.36 -9.62 -16.38
CA THR A 503 -22.99 -10.73 -17.11
C THR A 503 -23.93 -11.54 -16.21
N ASN A 504 -23.52 -11.82 -14.96
CA ASN A 504 -24.34 -12.54 -13.99
C ASN A 504 -25.58 -11.74 -13.57
N ALA A 505 -25.45 -10.40 -13.43
CA ALA A 505 -26.57 -9.52 -13.16
C ALA A 505 -27.60 -9.53 -14.29
N LEU A 506 -27.15 -9.43 -15.54
CA LEU A 506 -28.02 -9.49 -16.73
C LEU A 506 -28.68 -10.87 -16.88
N LEU A 507 -27.96 -11.97 -16.58
CA LEU A 507 -28.52 -13.32 -16.60
C LEU A 507 -29.65 -13.49 -15.59
N LYS A 508 -29.52 -12.89 -14.40
CA LYS A 508 -30.58 -12.90 -13.37
C LYS A 508 -31.85 -12.19 -13.85
N GLU A 509 -31.72 -11.14 -14.66
CA GLU A 509 -32.85 -10.41 -15.22
C GLU A 509 -33.45 -11.10 -16.46
N ALA A 510 -32.64 -11.81 -17.22
CA ALA A 510 -33.03 -12.41 -18.50
C ALA A 510 -33.52 -13.87 -18.40
N THR A 511 -33.44 -14.51 -17.23
CA THR A 511 -33.77 -15.93 -17.03
C THR A 511 -34.83 -16.12 -15.94
N ASN A 512 -35.55 -17.24 -15.97
CA ASN A 512 -36.53 -17.59 -14.93
C ASN A 512 -35.86 -18.34 -13.75
N PRO A 513 -36.44 -18.27 -12.53
CA PRO A 513 -36.00 -19.12 -11.43
C PRO A 513 -36.06 -20.62 -11.76
N PRO A 514 -35.05 -21.43 -11.39
CA PRO A 514 -33.77 -21.01 -10.82
C PRO A 514 -32.90 -20.32 -11.87
N TYR A 515 -32.50 -19.08 -11.57
CA TYR A 515 -31.73 -18.23 -12.48
C TYR A 515 -30.43 -18.91 -12.91
N VAL A 516 -30.01 -18.67 -14.14
CA VAL A 516 -28.66 -19.04 -14.57
C VAL A 516 -27.66 -18.23 -13.76
N GLN A 517 -26.74 -18.93 -13.10
CA GLN A 517 -25.66 -18.31 -12.33
C GLN A 517 -24.31 -18.75 -12.87
N ILE A 518 -23.41 -17.79 -13.00
CA ILE A 518 -22.00 -18.05 -13.25
C ILE A 518 -21.38 -18.58 -11.95
N SER A 519 -20.52 -19.59 -12.06
CA SER A 519 -19.78 -20.12 -10.91
C SER A 519 -18.96 -19.04 -10.22
N GLU A 520 -18.80 -19.14 -8.91
CA GLU A 520 -17.99 -18.22 -8.13
C GLU A 520 -16.56 -18.12 -8.68
N LEU A 521 -16.06 -16.88 -8.74
CA LEU A 521 -14.71 -16.58 -9.19
C LEU A 521 -13.74 -16.72 -8.01
N VAL A 522 -12.89 -17.74 -8.07
CA VAL A 522 -11.91 -18.04 -7.01
C VAL A 522 -10.50 -17.86 -7.56
N SER A 523 -9.66 -17.12 -6.84
CA SER A 523 -8.29 -16.78 -7.23
C SER A 523 -7.37 -16.62 -6.03
N LYS A 524 -6.07 -16.78 -6.22
CA LYS A 524 -5.06 -16.39 -5.22
C LYS A 524 -5.02 -14.86 -5.02
N LYS A 525 -4.48 -14.44 -3.89
CA LYS A 525 -4.18 -13.03 -3.58
C LYS A 525 -2.72 -12.73 -3.94
N ALA A 526 -2.40 -11.46 -4.21
CA ALA A 526 -1.01 -11.06 -4.46
C ALA A 526 -0.08 -11.30 -3.26
N THR A 527 -0.64 -11.37 -2.05
CA THR A 527 0.08 -11.67 -0.80
C THR A 527 0.24 -13.17 -0.52
N ASP A 528 -0.23 -14.04 -1.43
CA ASP A 528 -0.13 -15.49 -1.26
C ASP A 528 1.31 -15.96 -1.53
N GLU A 529 1.95 -16.57 -0.54
CA GLU A 529 3.33 -17.05 -0.64
C GLU A 529 3.50 -18.22 -1.62
N THR A 530 2.41 -18.92 -1.93
CA THR A 530 2.41 -20.02 -2.90
C THR A 530 2.22 -19.53 -4.35
N LEU A 531 2.15 -18.22 -4.57
CA LEU A 531 1.97 -17.63 -5.88
C LEU A 531 3.22 -17.87 -6.75
N THR A 532 3.07 -18.65 -7.82
CA THR A 532 4.18 -19.00 -8.73
C THR A 532 4.10 -18.29 -10.08
N SER A 533 2.93 -17.77 -10.44
CA SER A 533 2.72 -17.01 -11.67
C SER A 533 1.60 -15.99 -11.52
N ALA A 534 1.66 -14.91 -12.32
CA ALA A 534 0.60 -13.91 -12.37
C ALA A 534 -0.75 -14.49 -12.83
N TRP A 535 -0.75 -15.58 -13.63
CA TRP A 535 -1.98 -16.23 -14.08
C TRP A 535 -2.86 -16.73 -12.92
N GLU A 536 -2.25 -17.20 -11.83
CA GLU A 536 -2.98 -17.68 -10.65
C GLU A 536 -3.82 -16.58 -9.96
N LEU A 537 -3.50 -15.30 -10.20
CA LEU A 537 -4.30 -14.17 -9.73
C LEU A 537 -5.63 -14.05 -10.47
N PHE A 538 -5.74 -14.50 -11.71
CA PHE A 538 -7.00 -14.51 -12.46
C PHE A 538 -7.93 -15.64 -12.03
N GLY A 539 -7.39 -16.72 -11.45
CA GLY A 539 -8.19 -17.80 -10.91
C GLY A 539 -8.83 -18.70 -11.98
N ASN A 540 -10.05 -19.16 -11.71
CA ASN A 540 -10.72 -20.19 -12.50
C ASN A 540 -11.37 -19.71 -13.81
N LEU A 541 -11.59 -18.39 -14.00
CA LEU A 541 -12.26 -17.75 -15.16
C LEU A 541 -13.12 -18.72 -16.01
N PRO A 542 -14.38 -18.99 -15.64
CA PRO A 542 -15.17 -20.04 -16.26
C PRO A 542 -15.57 -19.71 -17.71
N LEU A 543 -15.46 -20.69 -18.61
CA LEU A 543 -15.98 -20.54 -19.98
C LEU A 543 -17.51 -20.57 -19.96
N LEU A 544 -18.15 -19.57 -20.54
CA LEU A 544 -19.61 -19.45 -20.59
C LEU A 544 -20.16 -20.11 -21.86
N SER A 545 -21.02 -21.12 -21.72
CA SER A 545 -21.64 -21.79 -22.89
C SER A 545 -22.75 -20.92 -23.49
N ALA A 546 -22.50 -20.33 -24.66
CA ALA A 546 -23.47 -19.48 -25.36
C ALA A 546 -24.77 -20.24 -25.65
N ASP A 547 -24.68 -21.46 -26.20
CA ASP A 547 -25.85 -22.29 -26.54
C ASP A 547 -26.69 -22.65 -25.29
N THR A 548 -26.01 -23.01 -24.19
CA THR A 548 -26.69 -23.36 -22.94
C THR A 548 -27.33 -22.15 -22.28
N ILE A 549 -26.71 -20.98 -22.37
CA ILE A 549 -27.27 -19.74 -21.85
C ILE A 549 -28.47 -19.32 -22.70
N GLU A 550 -28.33 -19.34 -24.03
CA GLU A 550 -29.36 -18.90 -24.97
C GLU A 550 -30.68 -19.68 -24.81
N THR A 551 -30.59 -20.99 -24.60
CA THR A 551 -31.75 -21.86 -24.37
C THR A 551 -32.50 -21.58 -23.06
N LYS A 552 -31.86 -20.88 -22.10
CA LYS A 552 -32.43 -20.56 -20.78
C LYS A 552 -32.93 -19.12 -20.67
N ILE A 553 -32.68 -18.27 -21.66
CA ILE A 553 -33.20 -16.90 -21.71
C ILE A 553 -34.73 -16.95 -21.88
N SER A 554 -35.44 -16.31 -20.95
CA SER A 554 -36.91 -16.30 -20.90
C SER A 554 -37.56 -15.02 -21.45
N VAL A 555 -36.76 -14.04 -21.89
CA VAL A 555 -37.25 -12.83 -22.57
C VAL A 555 -37.46 -13.06 -24.08
N ASP A 556 -38.28 -12.21 -24.69
CA ASP A 556 -38.61 -12.29 -26.12
C ASP A 556 -37.37 -12.27 -27.03
N ARG A 557 -37.50 -12.86 -28.22
CA ARG A 557 -36.38 -13.01 -29.17
C ARG A 557 -35.85 -11.67 -29.70
N ASP A 558 -36.69 -10.65 -29.74
CA ASP A 558 -36.38 -9.27 -30.14
C ASP A 558 -36.02 -8.37 -28.95
N SER A 559 -36.00 -8.92 -27.73
CA SER A 559 -35.62 -8.17 -26.53
C SER A 559 -34.18 -7.71 -26.57
N LYS A 560 -33.96 -6.42 -26.32
CA LYS A 560 -32.61 -5.84 -26.19
C LYS A 560 -31.82 -6.43 -25.03
N LEU A 561 -32.49 -6.94 -24.00
CA LEU A 561 -31.84 -7.64 -22.90
C LEU A 561 -31.24 -8.98 -23.37
N ARG A 562 -31.90 -9.70 -24.29
CA ARG A 562 -31.35 -10.91 -24.92
C ARG A 562 -30.07 -10.59 -25.69
N ASP A 563 -30.12 -9.56 -26.53
CA ASP A 563 -28.96 -9.07 -27.31
C ASP A 563 -27.78 -8.71 -26.40
N ALA A 564 -28.06 -8.04 -25.28
CA ALA A 564 -27.07 -7.64 -24.29
C ALA A 564 -26.40 -8.85 -23.61
N VAL A 565 -27.19 -9.82 -23.14
CA VAL A 565 -26.68 -11.05 -22.50
C VAL A 565 -25.77 -11.82 -23.45
N LEU A 566 -26.22 -12.10 -24.67
CA LEU A 566 -25.44 -12.88 -25.64
C LEU A 566 -24.14 -12.15 -26.03
N SER A 567 -24.20 -10.82 -26.19
CA SER A 567 -23.01 -10.02 -26.50
C SER A 567 -22.02 -9.95 -25.33
N MET A 568 -22.51 -9.86 -24.10
CA MET A 568 -21.69 -9.91 -22.89
C MET A 568 -21.02 -11.28 -22.69
N VAL A 569 -21.74 -12.38 -22.96
CA VAL A 569 -21.18 -13.74 -22.92
C VAL A 569 -20.04 -13.90 -23.93
N ALA A 570 -20.23 -13.43 -25.16
CA ALA A 570 -19.20 -13.46 -26.19
C ALA A 570 -17.99 -12.58 -25.80
N PHE A 571 -18.23 -11.36 -25.34
CA PHE A 571 -17.19 -10.44 -24.84
C PHE A 571 -16.36 -11.06 -23.71
N VAL A 572 -17.00 -11.64 -22.70
CA VAL A 572 -16.31 -12.26 -21.55
C VAL A 572 -15.47 -13.46 -21.98
N ASN A 573 -16.00 -14.33 -22.84
CA ASN A 573 -15.27 -15.50 -23.33
C ASN A 573 -14.05 -15.11 -24.16
N GLU A 574 -14.17 -14.09 -25.01
CA GLU A 574 -13.08 -13.58 -25.82
C GLU A 574 -12.03 -12.87 -24.96
N PHE A 575 -12.45 -12.03 -24.01
CA PHE A 575 -11.54 -11.38 -23.06
C PHE A 575 -10.75 -12.41 -22.24
N ARG A 576 -11.43 -13.45 -21.74
CA ARG A 576 -10.79 -14.59 -21.07
C ARG A 576 -9.74 -15.24 -21.95
N ALA A 577 -10.06 -15.53 -23.22
CA ALA A 577 -9.14 -16.22 -24.13
C ALA A 577 -7.89 -15.36 -24.43
N ILE A 578 -8.07 -14.06 -24.66
CA ILE A 578 -6.98 -13.11 -24.88
C ILE A 578 -6.05 -13.06 -23.67
N THR A 579 -6.61 -12.90 -22.47
CA THR A 579 -5.84 -12.84 -21.22
C THR A 579 -5.11 -14.16 -20.95
N LYS A 580 -5.78 -15.30 -21.11
CA LYS A 580 -5.19 -16.63 -20.91
C LYS A 580 -3.96 -16.85 -21.80
N ALA A 581 -4.10 -16.56 -23.10
CA ALA A 581 -3.03 -16.79 -24.07
C ALA A 581 -1.73 -16.01 -23.76
N TYR A 582 -1.84 -14.83 -23.14
CA TYR A 582 -0.69 -13.98 -22.84
C TYR A 582 -0.10 -14.24 -21.43
N TYR A 583 -0.95 -14.44 -20.42
CA TYR A 583 -0.50 -14.60 -19.03
C TYR A 583 -0.04 -16.02 -18.68
N GLU A 584 -0.42 -17.05 -19.45
CA GLU A 584 0.13 -18.41 -19.28
C GLU A 584 1.55 -18.58 -19.85
N LYS A 585 2.06 -17.61 -20.62
CA LYS A 585 3.42 -17.68 -21.16
C LYS A 585 4.46 -17.58 -20.05
N GLU A 586 5.43 -18.49 -20.05
CA GLU A 586 6.60 -18.40 -19.18
C GLU A 586 7.52 -17.26 -19.63
N ARG A 587 8.29 -16.67 -18.69
CA ARG A 587 9.22 -15.56 -18.99
C ARG A 587 10.15 -15.88 -20.18
N LYS A 588 10.65 -17.12 -20.26
CA LYS A 588 11.62 -17.53 -21.29
C LYS A 588 11.05 -17.41 -22.72
N ASP A 589 9.73 -17.57 -22.85
CA ASP A 589 8.98 -17.57 -24.10
C ASP A 589 8.27 -16.23 -24.37
N LEU A 590 8.41 -15.27 -23.46
CA LEU A 590 7.76 -13.95 -23.55
C LEU A 590 8.55 -13.03 -24.50
N SER A 591 7.85 -12.43 -25.47
CA SER A 591 8.43 -11.53 -26.49
C SER A 591 7.63 -10.24 -26.66
N GLU A 592 8.27 -9.19 -27.18
CA GLU A 592 7.60 -7.90 -27.47
C GLU A 592 6.38 -8.09 -28.39
N GLU A 593 6.50 -9.00 -29.38
CA GLU A 593 5.44 -9.36 -30.31
C GLU A 593 4.21 -9.94 -29.60
N ASP A 594 4.40 -10.75 -28.56
CA ASP A 594 3.31 -11.32 -27.76
C ASP A 594 2.49 -10.23 -27.07
N ASN A 595 3.17 -9.21 -26.54
CA ASN A 595 2.49 -8.09 -25.90
C ASN A 595 1.77 -7.20 -26.92
N LEU A 596 2.38 -6.96 -28.08
CA LEU A 596 1.74 -6.21 -29.15
C LEU A 596 0.47 -6.93 -29.65
N GLU A 597 0.53 -8.26 -29.82
CA GLU A 597 -0.63 -9.07 -30.14
C GLU A 597 -1.72 -8.96 -29.05
N PHE A 598 -1.33 -9.03 -27.78
CA PHE A 598 -2.24 -8.86 -26.64
C PHE A 598 -2.93 -7.49 -26.65
N SER A 599 -2.15 -6.39 -26.77
CA SER A 599 -2.66 -5.01 -26.85
C SER A 599 -3.64 -4.82 -28.03
N ASN A 600 -3.29 -5.35 -29.21
CA ASN A 600 -4.14 -5.28 -30.40
C ASN A 600 -5.45 -6.06 -30.22
N LYS A 601 -5.38 -7.27 -29.63
CA LYS A 601 -6.56 -8.07 -29.33
C LYS A 601 -7.48 -7.41 -28.31
N LEU A 602 -6.95 -6.74 -27.27
CA LEU A 602 -7.77 -5.95 -26.35
C LEU A 602 -8.44 -4.75 -27.04
N SER A 603 -7.73 -4.08 -27.94
CA SER A 603 -8.28 -2.99 -28.74
C SER A 603 -9.42 -3.47 -29.66
N LEU A 604 -9.24 -4.61 -30.32
CA LEU A 604 -10.25 -5.22 -31.17
C LEU A 604 -11.47 -5.69 -30.37
N LEU A 605 -11.25 -6.25 -29.18
CA LEU A 605 -12.32 -6.62 -28.25
C LEU A 605 -13.18 -5.40 -27.90
N HIS A 606 -12.56 -4.27 -27.54
CA HIS A 606 -13.29 -3.02 -27.30
C HIS A 606 -14.06 -2.56 -28.55
N GLN A 607 -13.42 -2.50 -29.72
CA GLN A 607 -14.05 -2.04 -30.97
C GLN A 607 -15.25 -2.91 -31.38
N THR A 608 -15.14 -4.23 -31.20
CA THR A 608 -16.17 -5.21 -31.60
C THR A 608 -17.43 -5.10 -30.75
N TYR A 609 -17.28 -4.95 -29.43
CA TYR A 609 -18.42 -5.08 -28.51
C TYR A 609 -18.93 -3.75 -27.94
N ASN A 610 -18.12 -2.70 -27.87
CA ASN A 610 -18.47 -1.46 -27.16
C ASN A 610 -19.80 -0.86 -27.65
N LEU A 611 -19.94 -0.60 -28.96
CA LEU A 611 -21.16 -0.01 -29.51
C LEU A 611 -22.35 -0.96 -29.39
N LYS A 612 -22.14 -2.24 -29.73
CA LYS A 612 -23.17 -3.28 -29.74
C LYS A 612 -23.82 -3.44 -28.37
N ILE A 613 -23.01 -3.56 -27.31
CA ILE A 613 -23.49 -3.76 -25.95
C ILE A 613 -24.13 -2.48 -25.39
N ARG A 614 -23.55 -1.30 -25.65
CA ARG A 614 -24.17 -0.01 -25.24
C ARG A 614 -25.55 0.19 -25.85
N GLN A 615 -25.71 -0.12 -27.14
CA GLN A 615 -27.01 -0.01 -27.81
C GLN A 615 -28.04 -0.98 -27.22
N ALA A 616 -27.62 -2.20 -26.85
CA ALA A 616 -28.48 -3.17 -26.21
C ALA A 616 -28.87 -2.79 -24.78
N LEU A 617 -27.97 -2.12 -24.03
CA LEU A 617 -28.19 -1.68 -22.66
C LEU A 617 -28.75 -0.25 -22.52
N ALA A 618 -29.00 0.46 -23.62
CA ALA A 618 -29.35 1.89 -23.58
C ALA A 618 -30.55 2.24 -22.68
N ASN A 619 -31.49 1.30 -22.54
CA ASN A 619 -32.70 1.47 -21.72
C ASN A 619 -32.52 1.00 -20.25
N THR A 620 -31.37 0.45 -19.89
CA THR A 620 -31.01 -0.03 -18.54
C THR A 620 -29.88 0.83 -17.98
N THR A 621 -30.21 2.01 -17.46
CA THR A 621 -29.22 3.06 -17.14
C THR A 621 -28.11 2.59 -16.19
N THR A 622 -28.42 1.76 -15.18
CA THR A 622 -27.41 1.22 -14.25
C THR A 622 -26.43 0.27 -14.95
N HIS A 623 -26.92 -0.75 -15.67
CA HIS A 623 -26.06 -1.70 -16.40
C HIS A 623 -25.29 -1.04 -17.55
N ALA A 624 -25.89 -0.04 -18.20
CA ALA A 624 -25.23 0.76 -19.22
C ALA A 624 -24.05 1.55 -18.64
N ALA A 625 -24.22 2.15 -17.46
CA ALA A 625 -23.14 2.86 -16.76
C ALA A 625 -22.02 1.90 -16.34
N GLU A 626 -22.36 0.72 -15.79
CA GLU A 626 -21.38 -0.32 -15.43
C GLU A 626 -20.58 -0.78 -16.65
N PHE A 627 -21.24 -1.08 -17.78
CA PHE A 627 -20.55 -1.46 -19.01
C PHE A 627 -19.71 -0.32 -19.58
N ASN A 628 -20.19 0.93 -19.53
CA ASN A 628 -19.44 2.09 -19.98
C ASN A 628 -18.10 2.22 -19.23
N ASN A 629 -18.09 1.94 -17.93
CA ASN A 629 -16.86 1.92 -17.13
C ASN A 629 -15.92 0.80 -17.58
N ILE A 630 -16.45 -0.43 -17.74
CA ILE A 630 -15.67 -1.57 -18.25
C ILE A 630 -15.04 -1.26 -19.61
N ALA A 631 -15.82 -0.74 -20.56
CA ALA A 631 -15.37 -0.43 -21.91
C ALA A 631 -14.31 0.68 -21.92
N SER A 632 -14.52 1.74 -21.13
CA SER A 632 -13.57 2.86 -21.05
C SER A 632 -12.24 2.42 -20.43
N SER A 633 -12.29 1.62 -19.36
CA SER A 633 -11.10 1.04 -18.75
C SER A 633 -10.39 0.07 -19.70
N LEU A 634 -11.13 -0.75 -20.45
CA LEU A 634 -10.54 -1.66 -21.44
C LEU A 634 -9.81 -0.90 -22.54
N LYS A 635 -10.42 0.16 -23.09
CA LYS A 635 -9.78 1.02 -24.10
C LYS A 635 -8.46 1.59 -23.57
N LEU A 636 -8.50 2.19 -22.38
CA LEU A 636 -7.33 2.77 -21.74
C LEU A 636 -6.23 1.71 -21.50
N MET A 637 -6.60 0.54 -20.98
CA MET A 637 -5.64 -0.54 -20.72
C MET A 637 -5.02 -1.05 -22.01
N ALA A 638 -5.81 -1.24 -23.08
CA ALA A 638 -5.31 -1.71 -24.37
C ALA A 638 -4.20 -0.80 -24.92
N GLU A 639 -4.33 0.51 -24.74
CA GLU A 639 -3.30 1.50 -25.11
C GLU A 639 -2.08 1.44 -24.16
N GLN A 640 -2.31 1.36 -22.84
CA GLN A 640 -1.24 1.43 -21.84
C GLN A 640 -0.38 0.18 -21.75
N VAL A 641 -0.90 -1.01 -22.05
CA VAL A 641 -0.15 -2.27 -21.91
C VAL A 641 0.95 -2.44 -22.97
N ASN A 642 0.99 -1.58 -24.00
CA ASN A 642 1.90 -1.70 -25.13
C ASN A 642 3.37 -1.47 -24.70
N PHE A 643 4.07 -2.59 -24.51
CA PHE A 643 5.43 -2.66 -24.00
C PHE A 643 6.45 -2.15 -25.02
N GLN A 644 6.26 -2.43 -26.30
CA GLN A 644 7.16 -1.96 -27.35
C GLN A 644 7.11 -0.43 -27.48
N LEU A 645 5.90 0.14 -27.42
CA LEU A 645 5.71 1.60 -27.36
C LEU A 645 6.40 2.16 -26.11
N HIS A 646 6.25 1.50 -24.97
CA HIS A 646 6.90 1.87 -23.72
C HIS A 646 8.43 1.95 -23.85
N LEU A 647 9.08 0.93 -24.40
CA LEU A 647 10.54 0.89 -24.56
C LEU A 647 11.08 1.98 -25.49
N THR A 648 10.28 2.44 -26.45
CA THR A 648 10.70 3.38 -27.51
C THR A 648 10.33 4.84 -27.25
N THR A 649 9.68 5.14 -26.11
CA THR A 649 9.14 6.49 -25.81
C THR A 649 9.86 7.14 -24.63
N THR A 650 9.83 8.48 -24.54
CA THR A 650 10.37 9.22 -23.38
C THR A 650 9.33 9.44 -22.29
N ASP A 651 9.77 9.72 -21.06
CA ASP A 651 8.89 10.00 -19.92
C ASP A 651 7.95 11.18 -20.23
N GLU A 652 8.46 12.24 -20.85
CA GLU A 652 7.65 13.42 -21.21
C GLU A 652 6.59 13.12 -22.27
N LEU A 653 6.90 12.23 -23.22
CA LEU A 653 5.94 11.81 -24.25
C LEU A 653 4.86 10.91 -23.65
N MET A 654 5.22 10.02 -22.72
CA MET A 654 4.24 9.20 -21.99
C MET A 654 3.32 10.04 -21.11
N GLU A 655 3.86 11.05 -20.43
CA GLU A 655 3.06 12.00 -19.66
C GLU A 655 2.10 12.78 -20.55
N LYS A 656 2.56 13.26 -21.71
CA LYS A 656 1.70 13.92 -22.71
C LYS A 656 0.62 12.99 -23.25
N ALA A 657 0.93 11.73 -23.54
CA ALA A 657 -0.04 10.74 -24.01
C ALA A 657 -1.13 10.51 -22.94
N LEU A 658 -0.72 10.38 -21.67
CA LEU A 658 -1.65 10.27 -20.55
C LEU A 658 -2.56 11.51 -20.44
N LEU A 659 -2.01 12.72 -20.60
CA LEU A 659 -2.77 13.98 -20.65
C LEU A 659 -3.69 14.10 -21.87
N ALA A 660 -3.33 13.51 -23.01
CA ALA A 660 -4.17 13.49 -24.20
C ALA A 660 -5.38 12.56 -24.01
N VAL A 661 -5.19 11.36 -23.45
CA VAL A 661 -6.29 10.45 -23.09
C VAL A 661 -7.20 11.06 -22.02
N LYS A 662 -6.64 11.88 -21.10
CA LYS A 662 -7.43 12.67 -20.14
C LYS A 662 -8.28 13.78 -20.78
N LYS A 663 -7.94 14.29 -21.97
CA LYS A 663 -8.76 15.29 -22.69
C LYS A 663 -10.01 14.69 -23.33
N ASP A 664 -10.03 13.39 -23.57
CA ASP A 664 -11.23 12.65 -24.00
C ASP A 664 -12.22 12.42 -22.85
N VAL A 665 -11.81 12.65 -21.60
CA VAL A 665 -12.68 12.64 -20.42
C VAL A 665 -13.23 14.04 -20.20
N LEU A 666 -14.55 14.16 -20.06
CA LEU A 666 -15.20 15.44 -19.79
C LEU A 666 -14.54 16.11 -18.57
N PRO A 667 -14.22 17.41 -18.65
CA PRO A 667 -13.55 18.10 -17.55
C PRO A 667 -14.39 17.98 -16.28
N PHE A 668 -13.75 18.00 -15.12
CA PHE A 668 -14.47 17.86 -13.85
C PHE A 668 -15.52 18.98 -13.63
N THR A 669 -15.37 20.10 -14.33
CA THR A 669 -16.34 21.21 -14.34
C THR A 669 -17.53 20.99 -15.28
N HIS A 670 -17.57 19.92 -16.06
CA HIS A 670 -18.66 19.63 -16.98
C HIS A 670 -19.95 19.27 -16.23
N GLU A 671 -21.09 19.74 -16.73
CA GLU A 671 -22.41 19.58 -16.09
C GLU A 671 -22.78 18.11 -15.82
N ASP A 672 -22.57 17.22 -16.77
CA ASP A 672 -22.87 15.79 -16.58
C ASP A 672 -22.00 15.14 -15.49
N VAL A 673 -20.74 15.57 -15.37
CA VAL A 673 -19.84 15.09 -14.32
C VAL A 673 -20.32 15.61 -12.96
N LYS A 674 -20.70 16.88 -12.87
CA LYS A 674 -21.26 17.48 -11.65
C LYS A 674 -22.54 16.77 -11.21
N LYS A 675 -23.46 16.48 -12.14
CA LYS A 675 -24.68 15.71 -11.86
C LYS A 675 -24.37 14.30 -11.37
N GLN A 676 -23.47 13.59 -12.05
CA GLN A 676 -23.02 12.26 -11.64
C GLN A 676 -22.40 12.31 -10.24
N TYR A 677 -21.58 13.32 -9.95
CA TYR A 677 -20.95 13.53 -8.66
C TYR A 677 -21.98 13.75 -7.55
N CYS A 678 -22.93 14.68 -7.75
CA CYS A 678 -23.98 14.93 -6.77
C CYS A 678 -24.80 13.67 -6.51
N ASP A 679 -25.18 12.92 -7.55
CA ASP A 679 -25.94 11.69 -7.35
C ASP A 679 -25.14 10.63 -6.59
N SER A 680 -23.90 10.38 -7.03
CA SER A 680 -23.00 9.38 -6.43
C SER A 680 -22.71 9.67 -4.96
N LEU A 681 -22.53 10.93 -4.57
CA LEU A 681 -22.28 11.32 -3.18
C LEU A 681 -23.38 10.88 -2.23
N PHE A 682 -24.64 11.10 -2.61
CA PHE A 682 -25.77 10.73 -1.76
C PHE A 682 -26.14 9.25 -1.90
N VAL A 683 -25.99 8.63 -3.07
CA VAL A 683 -26.14 7.17 -3.21
C VAL A 683 -25.14 6.46 -2.31
N TRP A 684 -23.88 6.90 -2.31
CA TRP A 684 -22.85 6.43 -1.40
C TRP A 684 -23.26 6.62 0.06
N ALA A 685 -23.66 7.83 0.45
CA ALA A 685 -24.08 8.12 1.83
C ALA A 685 -25.25 7.22 2.29
N LYS A 686 -26.17 6.86 1.38
CA LYS A 686 -27.27 5.93 1.66
C LYS A 686 -26.79 4.52 2.01
N THR A 687 -25.67 4.07 1.44
CA THR A 687 -25.12 2.73 1.66
C THR A 687 -24.32 2.60 2.96
N ILE A 688 -23.98 3.73 3.59
CA ILE A 688 -23.15 3.76 4.81
C ILE A 688 -24.04 3.63 6.06
N LYS A 689 -23.56 2.86 7.04
CA LYS A 689 -24.22 2.76 8.34
C LYS A 689 -24.23 4.13 9.04
N PRO A 690 -25.32 4.50 9.73
CA PRO A 690 -25.43 5.81 10.39
C PRO A 690 -24.24 6.16 11.30
N GLU A 691 -23.70 5.20 12.04
CA GLU A 691 -22.58 5.39 12.98
C GLU A 691 -21.27 5.68 12.24
N GLU A 692 -21.09 5.08 11.06
CA GLU A 692 -19.89 5.25 10.25
C GLU A 692 -19.87 6.60 9.54
N LEU A 693 -21.01 7.05 9.00
CA LEU A 693 -21.15 8.38 8.44
C LEU A 693 -20.93 9.46 9.52
N GLU A 694 -21.46 9.23 10.73
CA GLU A 694 -21.22 10.10 11.88
C GLU A 694 -19.73 10.20 12.22
N ARG A 695 -19.02 9.06 12.27
CA ARG A 695 -17.58 9.02 12.50
C ARG A 695 -16.82 9.85 11.46
N TYR A 696 -17.11 9.67 10.16
CA TYR A 696 -16.43 10.43 9.10
C TYR A 696 -16.66 11.94 9.22
N ILE A 697 -17.90 12.36 9.47
CA ILE A 697 -18.23 13.79 9.60
C ILE A 697 -17.56 14.38 10.85
N ASN A 698 -17.59 13.67 11.98
CA ASN A 698 -16.92 14.10 13.21
C ASN A 698 -15.40 14.24 13.02
N ASP A 699 -14.77 13.27 12.34
CA ASP A 699 -13.35 13.31 12.02
C ASP A 699 -12.98 14.52 11.15
N ILE A 700 -13.79 14.85 10.15
CA ILE A 700 -13.59 16.04 9.33
C ILE A 700 -13.75 17.31 10.17
N ILE A 701 -14.75 17.35 11.05
CA ILE A 701 -14.95 18.48 11.95
C ILE A 701 -13.72 18.70 12.83
N ASP A 702 -13.20 17.63 13.45
CA ASP A 702 -12.05 17.71 14.37
C ASP A 702 -10.74 18.02 13.66
N LYS A 703 -10.47 17.39 12.52
CA LYS A 703 -9.17 17.48 11.84
C LYS A 703 -9.07 18.65 10.87
N LYS A 704 -10.20 19.10 10.29
CA LYS A 704 -10.22 20.06 9.17
C LYS A 704 -11.05 21.31 9.46
N TYR A 705 -12.05 21.23 10.34
CA TYR A 705 -12.91 22.35 10.71
C TYR A 705 -12.62 22.94 12.10
N ALA A 706 -11.70 22.38 12.89
CA ALA A 706 -11.30 22.98 14.17
C ALA A 706 -10.69 24.39 13.99
N PRO A 707 -11.02 25.37 14.85
CA PRO A 707 -10.44 26.71 14.79
C PRO A 707 -8.97 26.70 15.25
N LEU A 708 -8.12 27.53 14.64
CA LEU A 708 -6.73 27.73 15.07
C LEU A 708 -6.63 28.30 16.50
N LEU A 709 -7.64 29.06 16.95
CA LEU A 709 -7.75 29.61 18.30
C LEU A 709 -9.19 29.45 18.81
N PRO A 710 -9.44 28.70 19.91
CA PRO A 710 -10.79 28.45 20.44
C PRO A 710 -11.57 29.72 20.82
N SER A 711 -10.86 30.77 21.23
CA SER A 711 -11.41 32.01 21.79
C SER A 711 -11.86 33.04 20.74
N VAL A 712 -11.64 32.82 19.45
CA VAL A 712 -11.99 33.76 18.35
C VAL A 712 -12.67 33.04 17.17
N SER A 713 -13.44 31.99 17.46
CA SER A 713 -14.03 31.15 16.41
C SER A 713 -15.42 31.61 15.98
N PHE A 714 -15.56 31.99 14.70
CA PHE A 714 -16.85 32.15 14.02
C PHE A 714 -17.45 30.80 13.53
N ARG A 715 -16.81 29.66 13.85
CA ARG A 715 -17.20 28.32 13.40
C ARG A 715 -18.26 27.70 14.33
N GLN A 716 -19.50 28.16 14.22
CA GLN A 716 -20.61 27.79 15.12
C GLN A 716 -21.36 26.51 14.73
N ARG A 717 -21.06 25.91 13.56
CA ARG A 717 -21.84 24.77 13.02
C ARG A 717 -21.41 23.39 13.52
N ALA A 718 -20.25 23.27 14.17
CA ALA A 718 -19.74 21.97 14.63
C ALA A 718 -20.70 21.29 15.63
N GLU A 719 -21.09 22.00 16.69
CA GLU A 719 -21.93 21.43 17.76
C GLU A 719 -23.36 21.10 17.30
N PRO A 720 -24.07 21.97 16.55
CA PRO A 720 -25.38 21.62 16.01
C PRO A 720 -25.37 20.38 15.10
N VAL A 721 -24.32 20.20 14.29
CA VAL A 721 -24.18 19.03 13.42
C VAL A 721 -23.90 17.77 14.25
N ARG A 722 -23.01 17.84 15.25
CA ARG A 722 -22.74 16.73 16.18
C ARG A 722 -24.01 16.29 16.91
N GLN A 723 -24.78 17.25 17.42
CA GLN A 723 -26.03 16.96 18.10
C GLN A 723 -27.04 16.30 17.18
N TYR A 724 -27.20 16.80 15.95
CA TYR A 724 -28.10 16.20 14.96
C TYR A 724 -27.68 14.77 14.61
N LEU A 725 -26.39 14.52 14.38
CA LEU A 725 -25.89 13.18 14.07
C LEU A 725 -26.26 12.18 15.18
N LYS A 726 -26.02 12.54 16.45
CA LYS A 726 -26.38 11.71 17.61
C LYS A 726 -27.87 11.40 17.70
N THR A 727 -28.74 12.35 17.35
CA THR A 727 -30.21 12.17 17.48
C THR A 727 -30.88 11.57 16.24
N SER A 728 -30.19 11.52 15.09
CA SER A 728 -30.74 11.08 13.80
C SER A 728 -30.29 9.68 13.38
N GLY A 729 -29.86 8.83 14.32
CA GLY A 729 -29.34 7.49 14.02
C GLY A 729 -30.31 6.55 13.28
N SER A 730 -31.62 6.83 13.31
CA SER A 730 -32.64 6.08 12.57
C SER A 730 -32.91 6.59 11.15
N GLU A 731 -32.31 7.71 10.74
CA GLU A 731 -32.48 8.27 9.39
C GLU A 731 -31.48 7.67 8.40
N SER A 732 -31.84 7.61 7.11
CA SER A 732 -30.93 7.14 6.06
C SER A 732 -29.77 8.11 5.86
N GLY A 733 -28.58 7.58 5.56
CA GLY A 733 -27.36 8.40 5.50
C GLY A 733 -27.39 9.50 4.43
N ASP A 734 -28.09 9.28 3.33
CA ASP A 734 -28.32 10.30 2.29
C ASP A 734 -29.15 11.48 2.80
N ASN A 735 -30.24 11.21 3.52
CA ASN A 735 -31.08 12.27 4.09
C ASN A 735 -30.38 13.01 5.23
N ARG A 736 -29.57 12.30 6.05
CA ARG A 736 -28.74 12.92 7.10
C ARG A 736 -27.70 13.86 6.51
N LEU A 737 -26.99 13.42 5.47
CA LEU A 737 -26.00 14.25 4.79
C LEU A 737 -26.66 15.46 4.12
N ALA A 738 -27.82 15.26 3.46
CA ALA A 738 -28.58 16.33 2.83
C ALA A 738 -29.00 17.40 3.86
N TYR A 739 -29.56 17.01 5.00
CA TYR A 739 -29.89 17.94 6.09
C TYR A 739 -28.67 18.73 6.57
N ILE A 740 -27.54 18.05 6.80
CA ILE A 740 -26.31 18.70 7.26
C ILE A 740 -25.82 19.71 6.24
N LEU A 741 -25.84 19.39 4.95
CA LEU A 741 -25.39 20.30 3.90
C LEU A 741 -26.36 21.50 3.73
N SER A 742 -27.67 21.26 3.75
CA SER A 742 -28.70 22.29 3.56
C SER A 742 -28.93 23.20 4.77
N SER A 743 -28.56 22.78 5.98
CA SER A 743 -28.71 23.58 7.21
C SER A 743 -27.68 24.71 7.36
N GLY A 744 -26.76 24.86 6.41
CA GLY A 744 -25.81 25.97 6.37
C GLY A 744 -26.45 27.29 5.93
N THR A 745 -25.95 28.41 6.44
CA THR A 745 -26.41 29.76 6.04
C THR A 745 -25.90 30.20 4.67
N GLN A 746 -24.86 29.54 4.16
CA GLN A 746 -24.27 29.75 2.84
C GLN A 746 -24.11 28.40 2.16
N ASP A 747 -24.46 28.34 0.88
CA ASP A 747 -24.38 27.11 0.08
C ASP A 747 -22.93 26.61 -0.05
N ASN A 748 -21.95 27.52 -0.04
CA ASN A 748 -20.51 27.23 -0.01
C ASN A 748 -19.85 27.49 1.37
N GLY A 749 -20.60 27.37 2.46
CA GLY A 749 -20.09 27.66 3.80
C GLY A 749 -18.91 26.75 4.21
N ALA A 750 -17.99 27.28 5.02
CA ALA A 750 -16.72 26.62 5.34
C ALA A 750 -16.83 25.17 5.84
N LEU A 751 -17.87 24.81 6.61
CA LEU A 751 -18.08 23.42 7.01
C LEU A 751 -18.46 22.53 5.82
N ASN A 752 -19.41 22.97 4.98
CA ASN A 752 -19.83 22.22 3.80
C ASN A 752 -18.63 21.97 2.87
N THR A 753 -17.79 22.98 2.63
CA THR A 753 -16.56 22.83 1.83
C THR A 753 -15.62 21.76 2.38
N GLN A 754 -15.39 21.76 3.70
CA GLN A 754 -14.54 20.73 4.33
C GLN A 754 -15.18 19.34 4.28
N LEU A 755 -16.50 19.25 4.42
CA LEU A 755 -17.23 17.99 4.25
C LEU A 755 -17.11 17.46 2.83
N ILE A 756 -17.30 18.29 1.81
CA ILE A 756 -17.14 17.89 0.41
C ILE A 756 -15.69 17.42 0.16
N LEU A 757 -14.68 18.17 0.60
CA LEU A 757 -13.27 17.77 0.46
C LEU A 757 -12.94 16.45 1.17
N GLY A 758 -13.46 16.24 2.38
CA GLY A 758 -13.15 15.06 3.18
C GLY A 758 -13.93 13.80 2.79
N LEU A 759 -15.17 13.96 2.33
CA LEU A 759 -16.04 12.83 1.94
C LEU A 759 -15.81 12.39 0.49
N THR A 760 -15.39 13.28 -0.40
CA THR A 760 -15.18 12.94 -1.82
C THR A 760 -14.22 11.76 -2.01
N PRO A 761 -13.02 11.71 -1.39
CA PRO A 761 -12.11 10.58 -1.56
C PRO A 761 -12.70 9.25 -1.07
N LEU A 762 -13.51 9.29 0.00
CA LEU A 762 -14.16 8.08 0.53
C LEU A 762 -15.26 7.58 -0.40
N MET A 763 -16.01 8.50 -1.03
CA MET A 763 -17.03 8.16 -2.02
C MET A 763 -16.43 7.56 -3.29
N LEU A 764 -15.35 8.14 -3.80
CA LEU A 764 -14.70 7.70 -5.05
C LEU A 764 -14.13 6.28 -4.97
N GLN A 765 -13.84 5.76 -3.77
CA GLN A 765 -13.47 4.36 -3.57
C GLN A 765 -14.58 3.37 -3.98
N LYS A 766 -15.84 3.77 -3.89
CA LYS A 766 -17.02 2.95 -4.21
C LYS A 766 -17.70 3.39 -5.50
N HIS A 767 -17.63 4.69 -5.82
CA HIS A 767 -18.26 5.31 -6.97
C HIS A 767 -17.23 6.16 -7.72
N PRO A 768 -16.31 5.54 -8.48
CA PRO A 768 -15.23 6.27 -9.14
C PRO A 768 -15.78 7.22 -10.20
N ILE A 769 -15.27 8.46 -10.20
CA ILE A 769 -15.56 9.49 -11.19
C ILE A 769 -14.22 9.97 -11.72
N PRO A 770 -13.76 9.43 -12.87
CA PRO A 770 -12.38 9.59 -13.34
C PRO A 770 -11.90 11.04 -13.42
N SER A 771 -12.76 11.97 -13.82
CA SER A 771 -12.43 13.40 -13.90
C SER A 771 -12.26 14.07 -12.53
N ILE A 772 -12.99 13.63 -11.50
CA ILE A 772 -12.87 14.13 -10.13
C ILE A 772 -11.66 13.51 -9.44
N ASP A 773 -11.47 12.19 -9.56
CA ASP A 773 -10.27 11.49 -9.09
C ASP A 773 -8.99 12.15 -9.63
N LEU A 774 -9.03 12.50 -10.91
CA LEU A 774 -7.96 13.22 -11.57
C LEU A 774 -7.77 14.62 -11.00
N ALA A 775 -8.84 15.39 -10.86
CA ALA A 775 -8.78 16.76 -10.36
C ALA A 775 -8.22 16.82 -8.92
N ILE A 776 -8.49 15.81 -8.10
CA ILE A 776 -7.92 15.67 -6.75
C ILE A 776 -6.41 15.42 -6.84
N ARG A 777 -5.97 14.49 -7.69
CA ARG A 777 -4.53 14.21 -7.88
C ARG A 777 -3.75 15.43 -8.39
N GLU A 778 -4.36 16.19 -9.29
CA GLU A 778 -3.77 17.40 -9.88
C GLU A 778 -3.94 18.65 -9.00
N LYS A 779 -4.55 18.52 -7.80
CA LYS A 779 -4.89 19.63 -6.89
C LYS A 779 -5.72 20.74 -7.56
N SER A 780 -6.41 20.42 -8.66
CA SER A 780 -7.27 21.35 -9.39
C SER A 780 -8.71 21.32 -8.85
N PHE A 781 -9.12 20.23 -8.19
CA PHE A 781 -10.43 20.12 -7.54
C PHE A 781 -10.64 21.20 -6.47
N GLU A 782 -9.61 21.53 -5.69
CA GLU A 782 -9.65 22.60 -4.68
C GLU A 782 -9.99 23.97 -5.28
N LYS A 783 -9.64 24.21 -6.55
CA LYS A 783 -9.97 25.47 -7.24
C LYS A 783 -11.45 25.56 -7.61
N GLY A 784 -12.11 24.43 -7.86
CA GLY A 784 -13.53 24.35 -8.19
C GLY A 784 -14.44 23.96 -7.01
N ILE A 785 -13.89 23.85 -5.80
CA ILE A 785 -14.60 23.29 -4.64
C ILE A 785 -15.82 24.11 -4.24
N ALA A 786 -15.77 25.44 -4.41
CA ALA A 786 -16.87 26.33 -4.07
C ALA A 786 -18.10 26.02 -4.92
N ASP A 787 -17.91 25.86 -6.23
CA ASP A 787 -18.97 25.54 -7.18
C ASP A 787 -19.56 24.15 -6.88
N PHE A 788 -18.69 23.16 -6.67
CA PHE A 788 -19.11 21.81 -6.28
C PHE A 788 -19.90 21.78 -4.98
N THR A 789 -19.47 22.55 -3.98
CA THR A 789 -20.18 22.64 -2.70
C THR A 789 -21.57 23.25 -2.92
N SER A 790 -21.67 24.30 -3.74
CA SER A 790 -22.95 24.92 -4.09
C SER A 790 -23.87 23.94 -4.83
N ASP A 791 -23.37 23.25 -5.85
CA ASP A 791 -24.13 22.30 -6.66
C ASP A 791 -24.69 21.16 -5.81
N VAL A 792 -23.90 20.63 -4.85
CA VAL A 792 -24.36 19.59 -3.93
C VAL A 792 -25.42 20.12 -2.96
N VAL A 793 -25.25 21.34 -2.44
CA VAL A 793 -26.24 21.93 -1.52
C VAL A 793 -27.56 22.21 -2.23
N SER A 794 -27.53 22.75 -3.46
CA SER A 794 -28.72 22.91 -4.30
C SER A 794 -29.38 21.56 -4.55
N PHE A 795 -28.58 20.54 -4.92
CA PHE A 795 -29.09 19.19 -5.11
C PHE A 795 -29.75 18.63 -3.83
N ALA A 796 -29.18 18.87 -2.65
CA ALA A 796 -29.75 18.47 -1.36
C ALA A 796 -31.09 19.14 -1.05
N LYS A 797 -31.27 20.40 -1.48
CA LYS A 797 -32.50 21.18 -1.25
C LYS A 797 -33.61 20.80 -2.24
N GLU A 798 -33.27 20.65 -3.52
CA GLU A 798 -34.25 20.59 -4.62
C GLU A 798 -34.62 19.16 -5.03
N ASN A 799 -33.74 18.17 -4.78
CA ASN A 799 -34.02 16.82 -5.24
C ASN A 799 -35.16 16.17 -4.45
N LYS A 800 -36.17 15.67 -5.18
CA LYS A 800 -37.40 15.07 -4.65
C LYS A 800 -37.20 13.86 -3.73
N ARG A 801 -36.00 13.25 -3.71
CA ARG A 801 -35.70 12.12 -2.83
C ARG A 801 -35.52 12.52 -1.36
N PHE A 802 -35.26 13.80 -1.08
CA PHE A 802 -35.02 14.28 0.27
C PHE A 802 -36.30 14.85 0.88
N THR A 803 -36.48 14.63 2.18
CA THR A 803 -37.68 15.03 2.91
C THR A 803 -37.36 15.76 4.21
N HIS A 804 -36.16 16.30 4.35
CA HIS A 804 -35.75 17.04 5.56
C HIS A 804 -36.25 18.50 5.55
N PRO A 805 -36.31 19.21 6.69
CA PRO A 805 -36.92 20.56 6.82
C PRO A 805 -36.33 21.68 5.95
N TYR A 806 -35.18 21.46 5.30
CA TYR A 806 -34.53 22.43 4.40
C TYR A 806 -34.66 22.05 2.92
N SER A 807 -35.33 20.93 2.62
CA SER A 807 -35.61 20.48 1.24
C SER A 807 -36.99 20.94 0.80
N ASP A 808 -37.20 21.13 -0.50
CA ASP A 808 -38.50 21.52 -1.08
C ASP A 808 -39.61 20.53 -0.69
N GLY A 809 -39.28 19.23 -0.68
CA GLY A 809 -40.18 18.18 -0.23
C GLY A 809 -40.56 18.31 1.25
N GLY A 810 -39.59 18.55 2.13
CA GLY A 810 -39.84 18.73 3.56
C GLY A 810 -40.58 20.03 3.90
N ILE A 811 -40.25 21.14 3.22
CA ILE A 811 -40.97 22.42 3.35
C ILE A 811 -42.44 22.23 3.02
N ASN A 812 -42.72 21.55 1.91
CA ASN A 812 -44.07 21.23 1.52
C ASN A 812 -44.83 20.43 2.60
N MET A 813 -44.17 19.40 3.15
CA MET A 813 -44.73 18.57 4.22
C MET A 813 -45.07 19.36 5.48
N VAL A 814 -44.26 20.34 5.88
CA VAL A 814 -44.53 21.18 7.07
C VAL A 814 -45.77 22.04 6.87
N TYR A 815 -45.90 22.73 5.73
CA TYR A 815 -47.10 23.52 5.46
C TYR A 815 -48.35 22.65 5.37
N LYS A 816 -48.25 21.51 4.69
CA LYS A 816 -49.35 20.53 4.63
C LYS A 816 -49.75 20.05 6.01
N ALA A 817 -48.80 19.73 6.89
CA ALA A 817 -49.06 19.32 8.27
C ALA A 817 -49.80 20.40 9.06
N ILE A 818 -49.44 21.68 8.90
CA ILE A 818 -50.11 22.81 9.55
C ILE A 818 -51.59 22.88 9.15
N TYR A 819 -51.89 22.85 7.84
CA TYR A 819 -53.25 23.00 7.35
C TYR A 819 -54.12 21.77 7.62
N ASP A 820 -53.57 20.57 7.41
CA ASP A 820 -54.28 19.32 7.72
C ASP A 820 -54.59 19.21 9.21
N TRP A 821 -53.62 19.56 10.08
CA TRP A 821 -53.83 19.53 11.52
C TRP A 821 -54.89 20.52 11.97
N VAL A 822 -54.89 21.74 11.46
CA VAL A 822 -55.89 22.74 11.84
C VAL A 822 -57.31 22.33 11.44
N ASP A 823 -57.49 21.58 10.36
CA ASP A 823 -58.78 21.03 9.96
C ASP A 823 -59.28 19.89 10.88
N THR A 824 -58.40 19.27 11.67
CA THR A 824 -58.82 18.28 12.69
C THR A 824 -59.41 18.93 13.95
N LEU A 825 -59.19 20.23 14.15
CA LEU A 825 -59.66 20.94 15.34
C LEU A 825 -61.16 21.24 15.25
N THR A 826 -61.88 21.11 16.36
CA THR A 826 -63.24 21.67 16.44
C THR A 826 -63.20 23.19 16.25
N THR A 827 -64.27 23.77 15.71
CA THR A 827 -64.40 25.23 15.54
C THR A 827 -64.14 25.99 16.84
N LYS A 828 -64.57 25.45 17.98
CA LYS A 828 -64.32 26.04 19.31
C LYS A 828 -62.83 26.03 19.66
N SER A 829 -62.15 24.90 19.46
CA SER A 829 -60.72 24.77 19.73
C SER A 829 -59.88 25.68 18.83
N PHE A 830 -60.21 25.74 17.54
CA PHE A 830 -59.51 26.61 16.59
C PHE A 830 -59.71 28.09 16.93
N LYS A 831 -60.95 28.55 17.18
CA LYS A 831 -61.21 29.94 17.61
C LYS A 831 -60.46 30.28 18.92
N SER A 832 -60.38 29.34 19.86
CA SER A 832 -59.60 29.53 21.10
C SER A 832 -58.08 29.67 20.84
N LEU A 833 -57.53 28.87 19.92
CA LEU A 833 -56.13 28.95 19.49
C LEU A 833 -55.83 30.32 18.87
N ILE A 834 -56.69 30.80 17.96
CA ILE A 834 -56.54 32.10 17.31
C ILE A 834 -56.67 33.24 18.33
N ASN A 835 -57.72 33.23 19.17
CA ASN A 835 -57.94 34.28 20.18
C ASN A 835 -56.77 34.40 21.16
N SER A 836 -56.29 33.27 21.68
CA SER A 836 -55.14 33.27 22.59
C SER A 836 -53.84 33.67 21.91
N THR A 837 -53.75 33.58 20.58
CA THR A 837 -52.61 34.09 19.80
C THR A 837 -52.74 35.59 19.57
N LEU A 838 -53.93 36.08 19.23
CA LEU A 838 -54.24 37.50 19.11
C LEU A 838 -53.91 38.25 20.41
N THR A 839 -54.33 37.73 21.56
CA THR A 839 -54.00 38.33 22.87
C THR A 839 -52.48 38.42 23.11
N LYS A 840 -51.73 37.37 22.75
CA LYS A 840 -50.26 37.34 22.86
C LYS A 840 -49.60 38.33 21.88
N TYR A 841 -50.11 38.41 20.67
CA TYR A 841 -49.66 39.36 19.65
C TYR A 841 -49.88 40.81 20.11
N GLU A 842 -51.09 41.13 20.57
CA GLU A 842 -51.47 42.45 21.07
C GLU A 842 -50.63 42.87 22.27
N SER A 843 -50.26 41.93 23.16
CA SER A 843 -49.36 42.22 24.29
C SER A 843 -47.90 42.51 23.90
N LYS A 844 -47.48 42.13 22.69
CA LYS A 844 -46.09 42.29 22.21
C LYS A 844 -45.89 43.52 21.34
N THR A 845 -46.97 44.09 20.81
CA THR A 845 -46.93 45.30 20.00
C THR A 845 -47.18 46.53 20.86
N TRP A 846 -46.39 47.60 20.71
CA TRP A 846 -46.70 48.95 21.23
C TRP A 846 -48.03 49.54 20.68
N GLY A 847 -48.72 48.80 19.81
CA GLY A 847 -49.99 49.16 19.16
C GLY A 847 -51.20 49.28 20.09
N SER A 848 -51.13 48.90 21.37
CA SER A 848 -52.21 49.24 22.32
C SER A 848 -52.34 50.76 22.55
N LEU A 849 -51.36 51.56 22.12
CA LEU A 849 -51.37 53.02 22.15
C LEU A 849 -51.73 53.67 20.80
N ILE A 850 -51.81 52.92 19.68
CA ILE A 850 -52.01 53.47 18.32
C ILE A 850 -53.13 52.77 17.51
N GLY A 851 -53.85 51.81 18.09
CA GLY A 851 -55.14 51.32 17.54
C GLY A 851 -55.08 50.40 16.32
N VAL A 852 -53.92 49.87 15.92
CA VAL A 852 -53.80 48.98 14.75
C VAL A 852 -53.69 47.52 15.19
N SER A 853 -54.82 46.90 15.54
CA SER A 853 -54.93 45.45 15.76
C SER A 853 -55.61 44.78 14.56
N ARG A 854 -55.08 43.64 14.09
CA ARG A 854 -55.72 42.79 13.06
C ARG A 854 -56.90 41.97 13.59
N ARG A 855 -57.32 42.16 14.86
CA ARG A 855 -58.36 41.34 15.50
C ARG A 855 -59.66 41.28 14.71
N SER A 856 -60.22 42.42 14.32
CA SER A 856 -61.49 42.47 13.57
C SER A 856 -61.38 41.79 12.19
N GLU A 857 -60.27 42.02 11.49
CA GLU A 857 -59.94 41.36 10.22
C GLU A 857 -59.89 39.83 10.41
N VAL A 858 -59.14 39.36 11.41
CA VAL A 858 -58.97 37.95 11.71
C VAL A 858 -60.27 37.29 12.14
N GLU A 859 -61.05 37.95 13.01
CA GLU A 859 -62.35 37.46 13.48
C GLU A 859 -63.33 37.29 12.31
N SER A 860 -63.31 38.19 11.32
CA SER A 860 -64.14 38.05 10.11
C SER A 860 -63.82 36.79 9.28
N TYR A 861 -62.55 36.36 9.24
CA TYR A 861 -62.19 35.12 8.54
C TYR A 861 -62.66 33.85 9.27
N LEU A 862 -62.90 33.93 10.59
CA LEU A 862 -63.40 32.82 11.41
C LEU A 862 -64.90 32.57 11.23
N GLU A 863 -65.59 33.42 10.47
CA GLU A 863 -66.99 33.28 10.09
C GLU A 863 -67.10 32.74 8.66
N GLY A 864 -67.83 31.64 8.48
CA GLY A 864 -68.13 31.09 7.15
C GLY A 864 -66.98 30.41 6.40
N ASN A 865 -65.78 30.25 6.99
CA ASN A 865 -64.66 29.49 6.41
C ASN A 865 -64.32 28.24 7.25
N CYS A 866 -63.83 27.19 6.59
CA CYS A 866 -63.18 26.08 7.31
C CYS A 866 -61.87 26.54 7.95
N ASN A 867 -61.38 25.81 8.95
CA ASN A 867 -60.27 26.27 9.78
C ASN A 867 -58.99 26.53 8.95
N SER A 868 -58.63 25.64 8.02
CA SER A 868 -57.46 25.81 7.14
C SER A 868 -57.59 27.02 6.22
N LYS A 869 -58.76 27.28 5.64
CA LYS A 869 -59.01 28.48 4.82
C LYS A 869 -58.92 29.75 5.64
N ALA A 870 -59.52 29.77 6.83
CA ALA A 870 -59.42 30.91 7.74
C ALA A 870 -57.94 31.17 8.11
N LEU A 871 -57.17 30.13 8.43
CA LEU A 871 -55.75 30.24 8.72
C LEU A 871 -54.94 30.77 7.51
N ALA A 872 -55.21 30.26 6.31
CA ALA A 872 -54.55 30.71 5.09
C ALA A 872 -54.83 32.21 4.82
N MET A 873 -56.07 32.66 4.98
CA MET A 873 -56.45 34.06 4.84
C MET A 873 -55.75 34.96 5.87
N ILE A 874 -55.63 34.51 7.12
CA ILE A 874 -54.88 35.24 8.16
C ILE A 874 -53.41 35.44 7.75
N PHE A 875 -52.77 34.39 7.24
CA PHE A 875 -51.38 34.44 6.80
C PHE A 875 -51.20 35.29 5.53
N MET A 876 -52.04 35.11 4.52
CA MET A 876 -51.93 35.81 3.23
C MET A 876 -52.18 37.32 3.33
N ASN A 877 -53.10 37.74 4.22
CA ASN A 877 -53.43 39.15 4.39
C ASN A 877 -52.56 39.85 5.45
N GLY A 878 -51.62 39.13 6.06
CA GLY A 878 -50.60 39.75 6.91
C GLY A 878 -49.52 40.46 6.09
N GLY A 879 -49.00 41.57 6.62
CA GLY A 879 -47.80 42.21 6.07
C GLY A 879 -46.55 41.31 6.18
N GLU A 880 -45.51 41.59 5.41
CA GLU A 880 -44.30 40.76 5.33
C GLU A 880 -43.57 40.60 6.68
N ALA A 881 -43.67 41.61 7.56
CA ALA A 881 -43.17 41.58 8.93
C ALA A 881 -44.28 41.37 9.98
N SER A 882 -45.36 40.65 9.64
CA SER A 882 -46.50 40.47 10.55
C SER A 882 -46.10 39.65 11.79
N THR A 883 -45.99 40.33 12.93
CA THR A 883 -45.74 39.70 14.24
C THR A 883 -46.88 38.75 14.66
N LEU A 884 -48.09 38.93 14.13
CA LEU A 884 -49.20 37.99 14.31
C LEU A 884 -48.95 36.68 13.56
N ASN A 885 -48.53 36.73 12.28
CA ASN A 885 -48.24 35.53 11.49
C ASN A 885 -47.14 34.70 12.15
N GLU A 886 -46.07 35.36 12.62
CA GLU A 886 -45.01 34.71 13.39
C GLU A 886 -45.54 34.05 14.67
N CYS A 887 -46.28 34.80 15.50
CA CYS A 887 -46.83 34.28 16.76
C CYS A 887 -47.73 33.07 16.53
N LEU A 888 -48.51 33.10 15.45
CA LEU A 888 -49.44 32.04 15.10
C LEU A 888 -48.75 30.81 14.52
N PHE A 889 -47.81 31.00 13.58
CA PHE A 889 -47.01 29.93 12.99
C PHE A 889 -46.24 29.14 14.05
N VAL A 890 -45.52 29.85 14.93
CA VAL A 890 -44.77 29.24 16.04
C VAL A 890 -45.70 28.45 16.96
N LYS A 891 -46.84 29.06 17.35
CA LYS A 891 -47.78 28.44 18.28
C LYS A 891 -48.45 27.19 17.71
N ILE A 892 -48.74 27.15 16.41
CA ILE A 892 -49.26 25.95 15.76
C ILE A 892 -48.22 24.85 15.77
N LEU A 893 -46.98 25.11 15.32
CA LEU A 893 -45.92 24.10 15.31
C LEU A 893 -45.60 23.56 16.71
N ASP A 894 -45.53 24.42 17.72
CA ASP A 894 -45.35 24.00 19.12
C ASP A 894 -46.50 23.13 19.63
N THR A 895 -47.72 23.38 19.14
CA THR A 895 -48.89 22.60 19.54
C THR A 895 -48.89 21.24 18.86
N ILE A 896 -48.60 21.19 17.56
CA ILE A 896 -48.42 19.93 16.82
C ILE A 896 -47.32 19.09 17.46
N LYS A 897 -46.16 19.67 17.75
CA LYS A 897 -45.05 18.95 18.41
C LYS A 897 -45.45 18.37 19.76
N ARG A 898 -46.14 19.16 20.60
CA ARG A 898 -46.64 18.68 21.90
C ARG A 898 -47.68 17.57 21.76
N GLU A 899 -48.48 17.60 20.70
CA GLU A 899 -49.48 16.58 20.43
C GLU A 899 -48.85 15.30 19.89
N VAL A 900 -47.86 15.40 18.99
CA VAL A 900 -47.05 14.25 18.53
C VAL A 900 -46.32 13.59 19.69
N SER A 901 -45.77 14.35 20.64
CA SER A 901 -45.18 13.80 21.88
C SER A 901 -46.19 13.01 22.73
N LYS A 902 -47.47 13.39 22.71
CA LYS A 902 -48.54 12.71 23.45
C LYS A 902 -49.11 11.52 22.68
N TYR A 903 -49.13 11.60 21.35
CA TYR A 903 -49.68 10.59 20.44
C TYR A 903 -48.64 10.19 19.40
N PRO A 904 -47.66 9.33 19.75
CA PRO A 904 -46.61 8.92 18.82
C PRO A 904 -47.11 8.28 17.53
N VAL A 905 -48.35 7.78 17.49
CA VAL A 905 -49.00 7.25 16.27
C VAL A 905 -49.02 8.27 15.12
N MET A 906 -49.05 9.58 15.42
CA MET A 906 -48.97 10.63 14.41
C MET A 906 -47.65 10.58 13.62
N LEU A 907 -46.57 10.02 14.20
CA LEU A 907 -45.30 9.84 13.48
C LEU A 907 -45.38 8.81 12.35
N GLN A 908 -46.49 8.07 12.19
CA GLN A 908 -46.70 7.21 11.02
C GLN A 908 -46.93 8.02 9.73
N GLU A 909 -47.39 9.27 9.83
CA GLU A 909 -47.46 10.17 8.67
C GLU A 909 -46.15 10.97 8.53
N PRO A 910 -45.46 10.89 7.38
CA PRO A 910 -44.15 11.55 7.18
C PRO A 910 -44.15 13.05 7.50
N LYS A 911 -45.27 13.75 7.24
CA LYS A 911 -45.40 15.19 7.49
C LYS A 911 -45.20 15.58 8.96
N TYR A 912 -45.60 14.73 9.91
CA TYR A 912 -45.40 14.98 11.33
C TYR A 912 -43.97 14.66 11.79
N GLN A 913 -43.28 13.72 11.12
CA GLN A 913 -41.86 13.46 11.36
C GLN A 913 -41.02 14.72 11.03
N VAL A 914 -41.25 15.34 9.86
CA VAL A 914 -40.56 16.57 9.46
C VAL A 914 -40.86 17.73 10.41
N VAL A 915 -42.12 17.86 10.88
CA VAL A 915 -42.48 18.87 11.89
C VAL A 915 -41.72 18.68 13.22
N THR A 916 -41.47 17.44 13.64
CA THR A 916 -40.66 17.20 14.85
C THR A 916 -39.18 17.56 14.68
N GLN A 917 -38.64 17.38 13.47
CA GLN A 917 -37.26 17.78 13.12
C GLN A 917 -37.10 19.29 12.90
N PHE A 918 -38.21 20.01 12.69
CA PHE A 918 -38.19 21.46 12.49
C PHE A 918 -37.62 22.18 13.72
N ASN A 919 -36.57 22.98 13.56
CA ASN A 919 -36.00 23.77 14.66
C ASN A 919 -36.56 25.19 14.65
N LEU A 920 -37.12 25.68 15.77
CA LEU A 920 -37.68 27.03 15.90
C LEU A 920 -36.62 28.11 16.16
N ASN A 921 -35.40 27.91 15.68
CA ASN A 921 -34.36 28.94 15.73
C ASN A 921 -34.70 30.10 14.78
N GLU A 922 -34.12 31.28 15.03
CA GLU A 922 -34.46 32.52 14.29
C GLU A 922 -34.30 32.38 12.77
N GLN A 923 -33.27 31.67 12.30
CA GLN A 923 -32.97 31.53 10.88
C GLN A 923 -33.98 30.64 10.14
N HIS A 924 -34.29 29.48 10.70
CA HIS A 924 -35.19 28.50 10.09
C HIS A 924 -36.64 29.00 10.12
N LYS A 925 -37.02 29.67 11.22
CA LYS A 925 -38.29 30.38 11.37
C LYS A 925 -38.45 31.49 10.33
N ALA A 926 -37.43 32.33 10.14
CA ALA A 926 -37.48 33.43 9.17
C ALA A 926 -37.67 32.93 7.73
N PHE A 927 -36.99 31.85 7.34
CA PHE A 927 -37.11 31.26 6.00
C PHE A 927 -38.54 30.79 5.68
N TYR A 928 -39.20 30.10 6.61
CA TYR A 928 -40.58 29.65 6.44
C TYR A 928 -41.59 30.80 6.48
N LEU A 929 -41.35 31.82 7.31
CA LEU A 929 -42.25 32.98 7.37
C LEU A 929 -42.20 33.82 6.08
N ALA A 930 -41.01 33.97 5.48
CA ALA A 930 -40.84 34.70 4.22
C ALA A 930 -41.64 34.06 3.06
N ASN A 931 -41.73 32.72 3.04
CA ASN A 931 -42.44 31.98 2.01
C ASN A 931 -43.90 31.65 2.36
N LEU A 932 -44.31 31.84 3.62
CA LEU A 932 -45.62 31.38 4.15
C LEU A 932 -46.81 31.85 3.30
N LYS A 933 -46.81 33.10 2.85
CA LYS A 933 -47.91 33.67 2.05
C LYS A 933 -47.95 33.15 0.61
N TYR A 934 -46.79 32.84 0.04
CA TYR A 934 -46.62 32.51 -1.37
C TYR A 934 -46.53 31.00 -1.63
N HIS A 935 -46.41 30.20 -0.56
CA HIS A 935 -46.29 28.76 -0.67
C HIS A 935 -47.59 28.14 -1.22
N HIS A 936 -47.45 27.16 -2.11
CA HIS A 936 -48.59 26.55 -2.82
C HIS A 936 -49.62 25.89 -1.89
N GLU A 937 -49.19 25.28 -0.77
CA GLU A 937 -50.12 24.73 0.24
C GLU A 937 -50.97 25.81 0.91
N THR A 938 -50.41 27.01 1.16
CA THR A 938 -51.14 28.17 1.69
C THR A 938 -52.19 28.65 0.69
N ILE A 939 -51.78 28.79 -0.58
CA ILE A 939 -52.68 29.17 -1.66
C ILE A 939 -53.80 28.13 -1.81
N SER A 940 -53.45 26.84 -1.83
CA SER A 940 -54.41 25.74 -1.91
C SER A 940 -55.38 25.73 -0.74
N ALA A 941 -54.91 25.98 0.49
CA ALA A 941 -55.76 26.06 1.67
C ALA A 941 -56.76 27.24 1.60
N SER A 942 -56.37 28.37 1.00
CA SER A 942 -57.26 29.53 0.82
C SER A 942 -58.48 29.24 -0.08
N HIS A 943 -58.39 28.20 -0.91
CA HIS A 943 -59.46 27.76 -1.81
C HIS A 943 -60.33 26.61 -1.25
N ARG A 944 -60.03 26.07 -0.05
CA ARG A 944 -60.82 24.98 0.56
C ARG A 944 -62.25 25.45 0.89
N GLN A 945 -63.25 24.62 0.59
CA GLN A 945 -64.66 24.93 0.88
C GLN A 945 -65.11 24.28 2.20
N LEU A 946 -66.10 24.91 2.85
CA LEU A 946 -66.74 24.41 4.06
C LEU A 946 -67.66 23.25 3.67
N GLN A 947 -67.33 22.01 4.06
CA GLN A 947 -68.26 20.89 3.89
C GLN A 947 -69.41 21.04 4.89
N LEU A 948 -70.58 21.43 4.41
CA LEU A 948 -71.83 21.37 5.17
C LEU A 948 -72.27 19.89 5.24
N THR A 949 -72.09 19.24 6.39
CA THR A 949 -72.72 17.96 6.67
C THR A 949 -74.22 18.18 6.88
N TYR A 950 -75.01 18.01 5.82
CA TYR A 950 -76.43 17.70 5.93
C TYR A 950 -76.59 16.17 5.96
N GLY A 951 -77.31 15.66 6.95
CA GLY A 951 -77.73 14.27 6.93
C GLY A 951 -78.49 13.85 8.19
N ASP A 952 -79.81 13.95 8.14
CA ASP A 952 -80.71 13.11 8.92
C ASP A 952 -81.62 12.31 7.95
N ALA A 953 -81.68 10.99 8.20
CA ALA A 953 -82.62 9.95 7.76
C ALA A 953 -82.89 9.62 6.25
N SER A 954 -82.46 8.43 5.80
CA SER A 954 -83.35 7.26 5.56
C SER A 954 -82.68 6.05 4.86
N ASN A 955 -83.04 4.85 5.36
CA ASN A 955 -82.86 3.46 4.88
C ASN A 955 -82.34 3.18 3.45
N SER A 956 -81.29 2.34 3.32
CA SER A 956 -81.42 0.89 3.02
C SER A 956 -80.09 0.21 2.59
N LYS A 957 -79.83 -0.94 3.23
CA LYS A 957 -79.04 -2.13 2.81
C LYS A 957 -77.60 -1.99 2.24
N GLU A 958 -76.66 -2.44 3.07
CA GLU A 958 -75.34 -3.07 2.80
C GLU A 958 -75.30 -4.13 1.66
N PRO A 959 -74.13 -4.63 1.15
CA PRO A 959 -72.77 -4.55 1.72
C PRO A 959 -71.54 -4.35 0.75
N THR A 960 -70.39 -4.14 1.40
CA THR A 960 -68.99 -4.57 1.11
C THR A 960 -68.06 -3.86 0.10
N PRO A 961 -66.74 -3.80 0.41
CA PRO A 961 -65.77 -2.84 -0.12
C PRO A 961 -64.83 -3.41 -1.20
N LEU A 962 -64.24 -2.52 -2.01
CA LEU A 962 -63.07 -2.82 -2.82
C LEU A 962 -61.95 -1.84 -2.48
N TYR A 963 -60.82 -2.44 -2.12
CA TYR A 963 -59.54 -1.90 -1.68
C TYR A 963 -58.99 -0.72 -2.49
N LEU A 964 -58.30 0.19 -1.80
CA LEU A 964 -56.97 0.71 -2.15
C LEU A 964 -56.13 0.89 -0.88
#